data_AF-A0A9W8H853-F1
#
_entry.id   AF-A0A9W8H853-F1
#
_cell.length_a   1.000
_cell.length_b   1.000
_cell.length_c   1.000
_cell.angle_alpha   90.00
_cell.angle_beta   90.00
_cell.angle_gamma   90.00
#
_symmetry.space_group_name_H-M   'P 1'
#
loop_
_entity.id
_entity.type
_entity.pdbx_description
1 polymer ?
#
loop_
_entity_poly.entity_id
_entity_poly.type
_entity_poly.pdbx_seq_one_letter_code
_entity_poly.pdbx_strand_id
1 'polypeptide(L)'
;MSANNLVAQEIEKTGLRTFSAREMALNVLALLHPQISCGAHRQPIWADFGGGMDRVGGMSGVFGRAHREIGQEADAKRLINACDRLDYTMTNPNPDTIPMPDMSPLANHRHHFPAAKDYASLAHLRHLQGMVNLDKVVVVTGYGEVGPHGNAETRWEVEAFGELSVEGCIELAWIMGLIRHANGPLPGTGQHYTGWVDAKSGEPVRDADVKERYEEYIHAHTGIRLIEPDLVNGYDPAKKQVLREVQIERDMEPFEATADEAAAYKKSNGDRVDVWENADGSSWSVRFLKGALIRVPAAVDATRLVAALIPKGWDATRFGIPEDVVRQVDPVTLYMLVATVEALVRSGITDPYELYQHVHVSEVGNTIGSGLGGGLSLQGMFGTRRLDAELQQDIIQETFISTVQAWVNMLLMSSAGSVRPAVGACATTVLSIDMAVDAIQSGKAKIMLAGATDDFCEESATEFSSIGATSNTVEEFASGREPSEMCRPCTSTRNGFMEGQGAGVVVLMSASTAIACGAPIYGIIGMSATATDKQGSSVPAPGKGILGSAREAPSGGVLRQLDIVYRRRALDAQMRALDAWKAAELEELGPDGAAEVEASHLRQCRALQDVWGNEFWKRNPEISPLRGSLAVWGLTADDIGLASFHGTSTVANDKNESRVLNAQMRQLGRTPGHVLPAVCQKWLTGHSKGAAAGFMLNGVIQSMRTGLIPGNRNADNIGAELKDCDYSVYLSKTIQTPGIKAALLKSFGFGQVGGELLIVHPDYLLATLNEETLNEYNARLRGCDARALRYWQDVLVGNRPFVQVKSSPPYTPEQEQDVLLDPTARAHYDPKTRQYRF
;
A
#
# COMPACT_ATOMS: atom_id res chain seq x y z
N MET A 1 -38.81 -14.83 -2.85
CA MET A 1 -39.91 -14.32 -3.70
C MET A 1 -41.02 -13.83 -2.79
N SER A 2 -41.60 -12.65 -3.03
CA SER A 2 -42.76 -12.18 -2.26
C SER A 2 -44.00 -13.03 -2.58
N ALA A 3 -44.90 -13.19 -1.62
CA ALA A 3 -46.13 -13.97 -1.80
C ALA A 3 -46.97 -13.45 -2.99
N ASN A 4 -47.07 -12.13 -3.16
CA ASN A 4 -47.86 -11.52 -4.24
C ASN A 4 -47.27 -11.76 -5.63
N ASN A 5 -45.94 -11.89 -5.75
CA ASN A 5 -45.31 -12.16 -7.05
C ASN A 5 -45.60 -13.58 -7.55
N LEU A 6 -45.84 -14.55 -6.64
CA LEU A 6 -46.14 -15.94 -7.02
C LEU A 6 -47.46 -16.07 -7.79
N VAL A 7 -48.44 -15.22 -7.46
CA VAL A 7 -49.78 -15.25 -8.06
C VAL A 7 -49.96 -14.23 -9.18
N ALA A 8 -48.97 -13.35 -9.42
CA ALA A 8 -49.04 -12.30 -10.44
C ALA A 8 -49.36 -12.87 -11.83
N GLN A 9 -48.72 -13.96 -12.23
CA GLN A 9 -48.98 -14.61 -13.51
C GLN A 9 -50.41 -15.16 -13.62
N GLU A 10 -50.93 -15.78 -12.56
CA GLU A 10 -52.31 -16.29 -12.54
C GLU A 10 -53.33 -15.14 -12.62
N ILE A 11 -53.01 -14.00 -12.02
CA ILE A 11 -53.84 -12.79 -12.11
C ILE A 11 -53.82 -12.26 -13.54
N GLU A 12 -52.66 -12.21 -14.20
CA GLU A 12 -52.58 -11.73 -15.59
C GLU A 12 -53.32 -12.64 -16.58
N LYS A 13 -53.40 -13.95 -16.32
CA LYS A 13 -54.24 -14.88 -17.13
C LYS A 13 -55.72 -14.51 -17.11
N THR A 14 -56.19 -13.76 -16.11
CA THR A 14 -57.57 -13.26 -16.07
C THR A 14 -57.81 -12.03 -16.97
N GLY A 15 -56.77 -11.58 -17.70
CA GLY A 15 -56.81 -10.39 -18.56
C GLY A 15 -56.48 -9.08 -17.83
N LEU A 16 -56.08 -9.19 -16.56
CA LEU A 16 -55.59 -8.07 -15.74
C LEU A 16 -54.12 -7.80 -16.02
N ARG A 17 -53.64 -6.61 -15.63
CA ARG A 17 -52.24 -6.24 -15.77
C ARG A 17 -51.61 -6.02 -14.40
N THR A 18 -50.46 -6.65 -14.15
CA THR A 18 -49.58 -6.27 -13.05
C THR A 18 -48.47 -5.35 -13.58
N PHE A 19 -47.82 -4.61 -12.68
CA PHE A 19 -46.77 -3.68 -13.05
C PHE A 19 -45.51 -4.00 -12.27
N SER A 20 -44.38 -4.00 -12.98
CA SER A 20 -43.09 -3.85 -12.34
C SER A 20 -42.96 -2.46 -11.69
N ALA A 21 -42.03 -2.32 -10.74
CA ALA A 21 -41.74 -1.04 -10.13
C ALA A 21 -41.36 0.04 -11.17
N ARG A 22 -40.70 -0.34 -12.27
CA ARG A 22 -40.32 0.57 -13.36
C ARG A 22 -41.51 1.02 -14.19
N GLU A 23 -42.44 0.12 -14.51
CA GLU A 23 -43.67 0.47 -15.25
C GLU A 23 -44.57 1.38 -14.41
N MET A 24 -44.76 1.07 -13.11
CA MET A 24 -45.55 1.95 -12.24
C MET A 24 -44.88 3.31 -12.03
N ALA A 25 -43.55 3.34 -11.89
CA ALA A 25 -42.81 4.60 -11.83
C ALA A 25 -43.02 5.44 -13.10
N LEU A 26 -43.00 4.83 -14.28
CA LEU A 26 -43.30 5.52 -15.54
C LEU A 26 -44.73 6.07 -15.56
N ASN A 27 -45.72 5.29 -15.10
CA ASN A 27 -47.11 5.74 -15.01
C ASN A 27 -47.26 6.95 -14.08
N VAL A 28 -46.61 6.93 -12.91
CA VAL A 28 -46.61 8.05 -11.97
C VAL A 28 -45.89 9.27 -12.56
N LEU A 29 -44.74 9.07 -13.22
CA LEU A 29 -44.00 10.15 -13.89
C LEU A 29 -44.78 10.78 -15.04
N ALA A 30 -45.64 10.01 -15.73
CA ALA A 30 -46.50 10.55 -16.78
C ALA A 30 -47.44 11.64 -16.25
N LEU A 31 -47.84 11.58 -14.97
CA LEU A 31 -48.66 12.64 -14.36
C LEU A 31 -47.92 13.98 -14.23
N LEU A 32 -46.59 13.96 -14.24
CA LEU A 32 -45.76 15.17 -14.26
C LEU A 32 -45.61 15.77 -15.67
N HIS A 33 -46.19 15.14 -16.70
CA HIS A 33 -46.18 15.68 -18.06
C HIS A 33 -46.87 17.07 -18.08
N PRO A 34 -46.30 18.09 -18.76
CA PRO A 34 -46.82 19.45 -18.70
C PRO A 34 -48.33 19.59 -19.00
N GLN A 35 -48.86 18.78 -19.93
CA GLN A 35 -50.29 18.80 -20.25
C GLN A 35 -51.17 18.28 -19.10
N ILE A 36 -50.76 17.20 -18.44
CA ILE A 36 -51.49 16.62 -17.30
C ILE A 36 -51.33 17.55 -16.09
N SER A 37 -50.11 18.04 -15.82
CA SER A 37 -49.85 19.02 -14.77
C SER A 37 -50.66 20.31 -14.96
N CYS A 38 -50.75 20.87 -16.17
CA CYS A 38 -51.60 22.03 -16.47
C CYS A 38 -53.09 21.72 -16.28
N GLY A 39 -53.53 20.53 -16.64
CA GLY A 39 -54.89 20.06 -16.38
C GLY A 39 -55.20 20.00 -14.87
N ALA A 40 -54.24 19.54 -14.07
CA ALA A 40 -54.37 19.42 -12.62
C ALA A 40 -54.54 20.77 -11.91
N HIS A 41 -54.00 21.86 -12.47
CA HIS A 41 -54.21 23.23 -11.95
C HIS A 41 -55.65 23.72 -12.15
N ARG A 42 -56.38 23.17 -13.12
CA ARG A 42 -57.77 23.56 -13.42
C ARG A 42 -58.79 22.72 -12.67
N GLN A 43 -58.50 21.43 -12.52
CA GLN A 43 -59.35 20.49 -11.80
C GLN A 43 -58.52 19.29 -11.31
N PRO A 44 -58.93 18.62 -10.22
CA PRO A 44 -58.29 17.38 -9.79
C PRO A 44 -58.26 16.34 -10.92
N ILE A 45 -57.10 15.70 -11.11
CA ILE A 45 -56.95 14.60 -12.07
C ILE A 45 -57.00 13.29 -11.32
N TRP A 46 -57.92 12.42 -11.74
CA TRP A 46 -57.96 11.03 -11.31
C TRP A 46 -57.27 10.17 -12.36
N ALA A 47 -56.19 9.49 -11.98
CA ALA A 47 -55.45 8.59 -12.84
C ALA A 47 -55.55 7.15 -12.30
N ASP A 48 -56.21 6.28 -13.05
CA ASP A 48 -56.38 4.88 -12.68
C ASP A 48 -55.21 4.04 -13.22
N PHE A 49 -54.35 3.60 -12.31
CA PHE A 49 -53.28 2.65 -12.57
C PHE A 49 -53.54 1.27 -11.95
N GLY A 50 -54.80 0.93 -11.69
CA GLY A 50 -55.21 -0.32 -11.07
C GLY A 50 -55.08 -1.56 -11.96
N GLY A 51 -54.56 -1.43 -13.19
CA GLY A 51 -54.32 -2.58 -14.08
C GLY A 51 -55.59 -3.32 -14.50
N GLY A 52 -56.74 -2.65 -14.41
CA GLY A 52 -58.07 -3.23 -14.65
C GLY A 52 -58.60 -4.07 -13.49
N MET A 53 -57.93 -4.12 -12.32
CA MET A 53 -58.35 -4.94 -11.17
C MET A 53 -59.71 -4.51 -10.59
N ASP A 54 -60.13 -3.27 -10.85
CA ASP A 54 -61.46 -2.74 -10.58
C ASP A 54 -62.57 -3.48 -11.35
N ARG A 55 -62.24 -4.11 -12.48
CA ARG A 55 -63.18 -4.80 -13.36
C ARG A 55 -63.53 -6.21 -12.88
N VAL A 56 -62.79 -6.78 -11.93
CA VAL A 56 -62.98 -8.15 -11.43
C VAL A 56 -63.53 -8.13 -10.01
N GLY A 57 -64.80 -8.54 -9.86
CA GLY A 57 -65.46 -8.66 -8.56
C GLY A 57 -64.86 -9.77 -7.69
N GLY A 58 -64.66 -9.50 -6.40
CA GLY A 58 -64.20 -10.51 -5.44
C GLY A 58 -62.73 -10.91 -5.60
N MET A 59 -61.83 -9.96 -5.90
CA MET A 59 -60.40 -10.24 -6.09
C MET A 59 -59.76 -11.01 -4.94
N SER A 60 -60.15 -10.76 -3.69
CA SER A 60 -59.65 -11.54 -2.54
C SER A 60 -59.84 -13.05 -2.71
N GLY A 61 -60.96 -13.46 -3.31
CA GLY A 61 -61.23 -14.86 -3.65
C GLY A 61 -60.38 -15.38 -4.82
N VAL A 62 -60.06 -14.53 -5.81
CA VAL A 62 -59.17 -14.87 -6.93
C VAL A 62 -57.73 -15.07 -6.43
N PHE A 63 -57.20 -14.14 -5.64
CA PHE A 63 -55.91 -14.28 -4.96
C PHE A 63 -55.85 -15.54 -4.10
N GLY A 64 -56.88 -15.76 -3.26
CA GLY A 64 -56.94 -16.91 -2.37
C GLY A 64 -57.09 -18.26 -3.10
N ARG A 65 -57.70 -18.30 -4.28
CA ARG A 65 -57.72 -19.50 -5.13
C ARG A 65 -56.35 -19.76 -5.76
N ALA A 66 -55.75 -18.76 -6.41
CA ALA A 66 -54.43 -18.88 -7.02
C ALA A 66 -53.36 -19.34 -6.02
N HIS A 67 -53.36 -18.78 -4.80
CA HIS A 67 -52.46 -19.21 -3.72
C HIS A 67 -52.69 -20.67 -3.30
N ARG A 68 -53.95 -21.10 -3.19
CA ARG A 68 -54.28 -22.48 -2.81
C ARG A 68 -53.91 -23.46 -3.91
N GLU A 69 -54.19 -23.15 -5.17
CA GLU A 69 -53.88 -24.02 -6.31
C GLU A 69 -52.36 -24.21 -6.44
N ILE A 70 -51.58 -23.13 -6.43
CA ILE A 70 -50.12 -23.20 -6.49
C ILE A 70 -49.55 -23.95 -5.27
N GLY A 71 -50.07 -23.66 -4.06
CA GLY A 71 -49.65 -24.32 -2.84
C GLY A 71 -49.94 -25.83 -2.85
N GLN A 72 -51.16 -26.21 -3.22
CA GLN A 72 -51.59 -27.61 -3.32
C GLN A 72 -50.77 -28.37 -4.38
N GLU A 73 -50.52 -27.76 -5.54
CA GLU A 73 -49.70 -28.37 -6.58
C GLU A 73 -48.24 -28.55 -6.11
N ALA A 74 -47.66 -27.55 -5.46
CA ALA A 74 -46.31 -27.64 -4.92
C ALA A 74 -46.20 -28.71 -3.82
N ASP A 75 -47.16 -28.77 -2.90
CA ASP A 75 -47.18 -29.75 -1.82
C ASP A 75 -47.43 -31.17 -2.35
N ALA A 76 -48.32 -31.34 -3.33
CA ALA A 76 -48.53 -32.61 -4.01
C ALA A 76 -47.23 -33.08 -4.71
N LYS A 77 -46.54 -32.19 -5.44
CA LYS A 77 -45.26 -32.52 -6.09
C LYS A 77 -44.16 -32.85 -5.09
N ARG A 78 -44.07 -32.14 -3.97
CA ARG A 78 -43.12 -32.45 -2.89
C ARG A 78 -43.40 -33.81 -2.26
N LEU A 79 -44.67 -34.10 -2.00
CA LEU A 79 -45.10 -35.37 -1.42
C LEU A 79 -44.80 -36.53 -2.39
N ILE A 80 -45.16 -36.38 -3.67
CA ILE A 80 -44.84 -37.36 -4.71
C ILE A 80 -43.32 -37.58 -4.77
N ASN A 81 -42.50 -36.54 -4.83
CA ASN A 81 -41.04 -36.67 -4.87
C ASN A 81 -40.47 -37.35 -3.61
N ALA A 82 -41.00 -37.03 -2.43
CA ALA A 82 -40.59 -37.67 -1.18
C ALA A 82 -40.98 -39.16 -1.14
N CYS A 83 -42.20 -39.49 -1.58
CA CYS A 83 -42.65 -40.87 -1.73
C CYS A 83 -41.79 -41.62 -2.76
N ASP A 84 -41.57 -41.06 -3.94
CA ASP A 84 -40.73 -41.65 -4.98
C ASP A 84 -39.29 -41.87 -4.48
N ARG A 85 -38.72 -40.93 -3.71
CA ARG A 85 -37.41 -41.08 -3.08
C ARG A 85 -37.38 -42.21 -2.04
N LEU A 86 -38.44 -42.32 -1.23
CA LEU A 86 -38.58 -43.37 -0.22
C LEU A 86 -38.78 -44.74 -0.87
N ASP A 87 -39.67 -44.85 -1.85
CA ASP A 87 -39.91 -46.07 -2.64
C ASP A 87 -38.64 -46.50 -3.38
N TYR A 88 -37.89 -45.56 -3.94
CA TYR A 88 -36.59 -45.81 -4.56
C TYR A 88 -35.55 -46.33 -3.55
N THR A 89 -35.45 -45.72 -2.36
CA THR A 89 -34.52 -46.19 -1.31
C THR A 89 -34.94 -47.54 -0.70
N MET A 90 -36.24 -47.84 -0.64
CA MET A 90 -36.75 -49.14 -0.18
C MET A 90 -36.52 -50.26 -1.21
N THR A 91 -36.68 -49.96 -2.51
CA THR A 91 -36.48 -50.93 -3.60
C THR A 91 -35.01 -51.10 -3.98
N ASN A 92 -34.17 -50.09 -3.76
CA ASN A 92 -32.72 -50.12 -3.92
C ASN A 92 -32.04 -49.77 -2.59
N PRO A 93 -31.84 -50.75 -1.67
CA PRO A 93 -31.20 -50.52 -0.36
C PRO A 93 -29.71 -50.18 -0.45
N ASN A 94 -29.07 -50.49 -1.58
CA ASN A 94 -27.77 -49.97 -2.01
C ASN A 94 -27.97 -49.32 -3.38
N PRO A 95 -28.52 -48.10 -3.45
CA PRO A 95 -28.51 -47.40 -4.72
C PRO A 95 -27.04 -47.09 -5.04
N ASP A 96 -26.62 -47.28 -6.29
CA ASP A 96 -25.35 -46.73 -6.82
C ASP A 96 -25.45 -45.18 -6.89
N THR A 97 -25.93 -44.53 -5.82
CA THR A 97 -25.76 -43.10 -5.62
C THR A 97 -24.30 -42.90 -5.30
N ILE A 98 -23.51 -42.63 -6.34
CA ILE A 98 -22.22 -41.97 -6.18
C ILE A 98 -22.56 -40.63 -5.50
N PRO A 99 -22.21 -40.42 -4.22
CA PRO A 99 -22.36 -39.11 -3.62
C PRO A 99 -21.56 -38.17 -4.50
N MET A 100 -22.17 -37.09 -4.98
CA MET A 100 -21.39 -36.07 -5.68
C MET A 100 -20.28 -35.65 -4.72
N PRO A 101 -19.00 -35.79 -5.11
CA PRO A 101 -17.89 -35.44 -4.23
C PRO A 101 -18.03 -33.97 -3.83
N ASP A 102 -17.58 -33.63 -2.62
CA ASP A 102 -17.50 -32.23 -2.22
C ASP A 102 -16.51 -31.52 -3.16
N MET A 103 -17.03 -30.69 -4.06
CA MET A 103 -16.27 -29.91 -5.03
C MET A 103 -16.03 -28.49 -4.52
N SER A 104 -16.15 -28.26 -3.20
CA SER A 104 -15.85 -26.95 -2.60
C SER A 104 -14.43 -26.52 -2.96
N PRO A 105 -14.25 -25.29 -3.47
CA PRO A 105 -12.94 -24.82 -3.89
C PRO A 105 -12.01 -24.67 -2.67
N LEU A 106 -10.77 -25.12 -2.83
CA LEU A 106 -9.68 -24.82 -1.88
C LEU A 106 -8.97 -23.55 -2.30
N ALA A 107 -8.55 -22.76 -1.33
CA ALA A 107 -7.81 -21.54 -1.59
C ALA A 107 -6.41 -21.85 -2.10
N ASN A 108 -5.98 -21.13 -3.13
CA ASN A 108 -4.62 -21.26 -3.66
C ASN A 108 -3.93 -19.90 -3.68
N HIS A 109 -3.31 -19.55 -2.55
CA HIS A 109 -2.58 -18.31 -2.39
C HIS A 109 -1.44 -18.22 -3.42
N ARG A 110 -1.64 -17.36 -4.43
CA ARG A 110 -0.68 -17.11 -5.52
C ARG A 110 -0.43 -15.62 -5.66
N HIS A 111 0.80 -15.22 -5.39
CA HIS A 111 1.31 -13.90 -5.75
C HIS A 111 1.80 -13.96 -7.19
N HIS A 112 1.08 -13.37 -8.13
CA HIS A 112 1.44 -13.44 -9.54
C HIS A 112 2.52 -12.40 -9.88
N PHE A 113 3.70 -12.85 -10.27
CA PHE A 113 4.68 -11.99 -10.92
C PHE A 113 4.11 -11.42 -12.23
N PRO A 114 4.60 -10.26 -12.70
CA PRO A 114 4.20 -9.73 -14.00
C PRO A 114 4.48 -10.75 -15.10
N ALA A 115 3.46 -11.06 -15.90
CA ALA A 115 3.62 -12.01 -17.00
C ALA A 115 4.54 -11.43 -18.06
N ALA A 116 5.76 -11.94 -18.15
CA ALA A 116 6.70 -11.51 -19.17
C ALA A 116 6.25 -12.03 -20.54
N LYS A 117 6.01 -11.07 -21.45
CA LYS A 117 5.59 -11.33 -22.83
C LYS A 117 6.71 -11.99 -23.63
N ASP A 118 6.33 -12.79 -24.62
CA ASP A 118 7.27 -13.41 -25.55
C ASP A 118 7.85 -12.38 -26.54
N TYR A 119 8.91 -12.77 -27.24
CA TYR A 119 9.60 -11.85 -28.14
C TYR A 119 8.68 -11.30 -29.25
N ALA A 120 7.79 -12.15 -29.77
CA ALA A 120 6.89 -11.83 -30.87
C ALA A 120 5.78 -10.83 -30.48
N SER A 121 5.18 -10.95 -29.29
CA SER A 121 4.11 -10.05 -28.85
C SER A 121 4.58 -8.60 -28.63
N LEU A 122 5.88 -8.39 -28.40
CA LEU A 122 6.49 -7.07 -28.26
C LEU A 122 6.99 -6.48 -29.60
N ALA A 123 6.66 -7.08 -30.75
CA ALA A 123 7.13 -6.63 -32.07
C ALA A 123 6.88 -5.13 -32.35
N HIS A 124 5.74 -4.61 -31.90
CA HIS A 124 5.35 -3.20 -32.08
C HIS A 124 6.25 -2.20 -31.33
N LEU A 125 7.02 -2.65 -30.33
CA LEU A 125 7.94 -1.83 -29.53
C LEU A 125 9.41 -2.01 -29.91
N ARG A 126 9.73 -2.85 -30.91
CA ARG A 126 11.13 -3.20 -31.25
C ARG A 126 12.00 -2.06 -31.77
N HIS A 127 11.40 -0.92 -32.10
CA HIS A 127 12.14 0.31 -32.36
C HIS A 127 12.96 0.79 -31.15
N LEU A 128 12.71 0.26 -29.94
CA LEU A 128 13.47 0.50 -28.71
C LEU A 128 14.69 -0.42 -28.53
N GLN A 129 14.83 -1.48 -29.34
CA GLN A 129 15.88 -2.48 -29.15
C GLN A 129 17.29 -1.86 -29.18
N GLY A 130 18.05 -2.06 -28.10
CA GLY A 130 19.41 -1.51 -27.95
C GLY A 130 19.51 0.01 -27.83
N MET A 131 18.39 0.73 -27.70
CA MET A 131 18.40 2.21 -27.62
C MET A 131 18.83 2.74 -26.25
N VAL A 132 18.61 1.99 -25.17
CA VAL A 132 18.79 2.45 -23.79
C VAL A 132 19.95 1.74 -23.11
N ASN A 133 20.66 2.47 -22.25
CA ASN A 133 21.62 1.91 -21.32
C ASN A 133 20.88 1.34 -20.11
N LEU A 134 20.87 0.01 -19.99
CA LEU A 134 20.17 -0.72 -18.94
C LEU A 134 20.78 -0.56 -17.54
N ASP A 135 22.03 -0.11 -17.42
CA ASP A 135 22.66 0.13 -16.12
C ASP A 135 22.09 1.37 -15.42
N LYS A 136 21.58 2.35 -16.19
CA LYS A 136 20.99 3.58 -15.66
C LYS A 136 19.46 3.57 -15.62
N VAL A 137 18.81 2.56 -16.20
CA VAL A 137 17.36 2.40 -16.08
C VAL A 137 17.07 1.78 -14.72
N VAL A 138 16.28 2.48 -13.91
CA VAL A 138 15.88 2.00 -12.58
C VAL A 138 14.51 1.34 -12.66
N VAL A 139 14.39 0.15 -12.09
CA VAL A 139 13.16 -0.63 -12.11
C VAL A 139 12.73 -1.02 -10.70
N VAL A 140 11.42 -1.11 -10.50
CA VAL A 140 10.83 -1.72 -9.31
C VAL A 140 10.80 -3.22 -9.51
N THR A 141 11.55 -3.95 -8.71
CA THR A 141 11.59 -5.41 -8.77
C THR A 141 10.78 -6.09 -7.69
N GLY A 142 10.38 -5.37 -6.64
CA GLY A 142 9.52 -5.89 -5.59
C GLY A 142 8.93 -4.76 -4.77
N TYR A 143 7.84 -5.04 -4.07
CA TYR A 143 7.14 -4.07 -3.24
C TYR A 143 6.44 -4.77 -2.08
N GLY A 144 6.34 -4.13 -0.93
CA GLY A 144 5.70 -4.68 0.26
C GLY A 144 5.05 -3.58 1.09
N GLU A 145 4.03 -3.95 1.86
CA GLU A 145 3.35 -3.02 2.74
C GLU A 145 2.79 -3.71 3.98
N VAL A 146 2.83 -3.00 5.11
CA VAL A 146 2.02 -3.30 6.28
C VAL A 146 1.16 -2.07 6.53
N GLY A 147 -0.16 -2.21 6.44
CA GLY A 147 -1.08 -1.09 6.57
C GLY A 147 -2.46 -1.52 7.08
N PRO A 148 -3.46 -0.60 7.04
CA PRO A 148 -4.76 -0.83 7.67
C PRO A 148 -5.57 -2.01 7.12
N HIS A 149 -5.28 -2.43 5.89
CA HIS A 149 -5.92 -3.58 5.22
C HIS A 149 -5.00 -4.81 5.14
N GLY A 150 -3.98 -4.90 6.00
CA GLY A 150 -3.01 -5.98 6.00
C GLY A 150 -1.85 -5.69 5.08
N ASN A 151 -1.67 -6.52 4.05
CA ASN A 151 -0.57 -6.40 3.11
C ASN A 151 -1.04 -5.93 1.72
N ALA A 152 -0.14 -5.91 0.74
CA ALA A 152 -0.41 -5.32 -0.56
C ALA A 152 -1.49 -6.06 -1.37
N GLU A 153 -1.64 -7.39 -1.24
CA GLU A 153 -2.68 -8.11 -1.99
C GLU A 153 -4.05 -7.90 -1.35
N THR A 154 -4.15 -8.02 -0.02
CA THR A 154 -5.44 -7.86 0.67
C THR A 154 -5.94 -6.42 0.55
N ARG A 155 -5.06 -5.42 0.64
CA ARG A 155 -5.40 -4.02 0.34
C ARG A 155 -5.86 -3.83 -1.10
N TRP A 156 -5.19 -4.47 -2.08
CA TRP A 156 -5.57 -4.37 -3.49
C TRP A 156 -6.95 -4.96 -3.78
N GLU A 157 -7.32 -6.06 -3.13
CA GLU A 157 -8.64 -6.66 -3.33
C GLU A 157 -9.76 -5.72 -2.89
N VAL A 158 -9.63 -5.13 -1.71
CA VAL A 158 -10.59 -4.14 -1.20
C VAL A 158 -10.56 -2.85 -2.05
N GLU A 159 -9.38 -2.40 -2.48
CA GLU A 159 -9.24 -1.20 -3.31
C GLU A 159 -9.91 -1.39 -4.69
N ALA A 160 -9.57 -2.45 -5.41
CA ALA A 160 -10.02 -2.67 -6.78
C ALA A 160 -11.43 -3.28 -6.86
N PHE A 161 -11.73 -4.30 -6.07
CA PHE A 161 -12.99 -5.05 -6.15
C PHE A 161 -13.99 -4.62 -5.08
N GLY A 162 -13.53 -4.29 -3.87
CA GLY A 162 -14.39 -3.82 -2.77
C GLY A 162 -14.90 -4.94 -1.87
N GLU A 163 -14.44 -6.16 -2.11
CA GLU A 163 -14.68 -7.35 -1.31
C GLU A 163 -13.42 -8.21 -1.32
N LEU A 164 -13.26 -9.06 -0.31
CA LEU A 164 -12.16 -10.01 -0.22
C LEU A 164 -12.50 -11.30 -0.98
N SER A 165 -11.53 -11.88 -1.66
CA SER A 165 -11.59 -13.26 -2.14
C SER A 165 -11.51 -14.23 -0.95
N VAL A 166 -11.68 -15.54 -1.21
CA VAL A 166 -11.49 -16.55 -0.16
C VAL A 166 -10.02 -16.55 0.28
N GLU A 167 -9.09 -16.45 -0.67
CA GLU A 167 -7.65 -16.29 -0.41
C GLU A 167 -7.37 -15.04 0.44
N GLY A 168 -7.92 -13.88 0.05
CA GLY A 168 -7.73 -12.62 0.79
C GLY A 168 -8.29 -12.69 2.21
N CYS A 169 -9.44 -13.35 2.39
CA CYS A 169 -10.05 -13.56 3.70
C CYS A 169 -9.22 -14.50 4.58
N ILE A 170 -8.68 -15.60 4.03
CA ILE A 170 -7.78 -16.51 4.75
C ILE A 170 -6.49 -15.79 5.14
N GLU A 171 -5.93 -15.01 4.23
CA GLU A 171 -4.70 -14.25 4.47
C GLU A 171 -4.88 -13.24 5.59
N LEU A 172 -5.95 -12.45 5.56
CA LEU A 172 -6.27 -11.53 6.66
C LEU A 172 -6.64 -12.25 7.96
N ALA A 173 -7.39 -13.34 7.91
CA ALA A 173 -7.69 -14.14 9.09
C ALA A 173 -6.41 -14.68 9.75
N TRP A 174 -5.41 -15.09 8.96
CA TRP A 174 -4.10 -15.48 9.45
C TRP A 174 -3.32 -14.28 10.02
N ILE A 175 -3.28 -13.14 9.31
CA ILE A 175 -2.64 -11.91 9.77
C ILE A 175 -3.23 -11.43 11.10
N MET A 176 -4.53 -11.55 11.29
CA MET A 176 -5.25 -11.15 12.50
C MET A 176 -5.21 -12.21 13.61
N GLY A 177 -4.63 -13.39 13.35
CA GLY A 177 -4.54 -14.48 14.32
C GLY A 177 -5.89 -15.14 14.64
N LEU A 178 -6.86 -15.09 13.72
CA LEU A 178 -8.17 -15.75 13.86
C LEU A 178 -8.09 -17.24 13.53
N ILE A 179 -7.21 -17.59 12.59
CA ILE A 179 -6.93 -18.96 12.20
C ILE A 179 -5.44 -19.26 12.32
N ARG A 180 -5.10 -20.54 12.51
CA ARG A 180 -3.73 -21.04 12.43
C ARG A 180 -3.73 -22.38 11.70
N HIS A 181 -2.63 -22.71 11.04
CA HIS A 181 -2.49 -24.01 10.43
C HIS A 181 -2.20 -25.07 11.50
N ALA A 182 -2.87 -26.22 11.41
CA ALA A 182 -2.62 -27.38 12.25
C ALA A 182 -2.23 -28.57 11.38
N ASN A 183 -1.23 -29.34 11.84
CA ASN A 183 -0.82 -30.59 11.22
C ASN A 183 -0.50 -31.60 12.32
N GLY A 184 -1.48 -32.41 12.72
CA GLY A 184 -1.37 -33.27 13.89
C GLY A 184 -2.71 -33.76 14.44
N PRO A 185 -2.72 -34.45 15.59
CA PRO A 185 -3.96 -34.88 16.24
C PRO A 185 -4.75 -33.67 16.75
N LEU A 186 -6.04 -33.61 16.44
CA LEU A 186 -6.92 -32.56 16.97
C LEU A 186 -7.15 -32.72 18.48
N PRO A 187 -7.17 -31.61 19.23
CA PRO A 187 -7.57 -31.62 20.64
C PRO A 187 -8.98 -32.22 20.80
N GLY A 188 -9.14 -33.20 21.69
CA GLY A 188 -10.44 -33.78 22.04
C GLY A 188 -10.90 -34.99 21.20
N THR A 189 -10.53 -35.10 19.91
CA THR A 189 -10.92 -36.24 19.07
C THR A 189 -9.79 -37.24 18.81
N GLY A 190 -8.53 -36.81 18.87
CA GLY A 190 -7.36 -37.64 18.54
C GLY A 190 -7.23 -38.00 17.05
N GLN A 191 -8.15 -37.54 16.20
CA GLN A 191 -8.08 -37.72 14.76
C GLN A 191 -7.00 -36.81 14.17
N HIS A 192 -6.18 -37.36 13.28
CA HIS A 192 -5.18 -36.59 12.57
C HIS A 192 -5.86 -35.63 11.58
N TYR A 193 -5.49 -34.35 11.64
CA TYR A 193 -6.01 -33.30 10.79
C TYR A 193 -4.88 -32.44 10.26
N THR A 194 -5.01 -32.04 8.99
CA THR A 194 -4.12 -31.08 8.33
C THR A 194 -4.99 -30.02 7.68
N GLY A 195 -4.83 -28.77 8.08
CA GLY A 195 -5.62 -27.65 7.57
C GLY A 195 -5.74 -26.50 8.57
N TRP A 196 -6.67 -25.58 8.30
CA TRP A 196 -6.94 -24.45 9.17
C TRP A 196 -7.71 -24.87 10.42
N VAL A 197 -7.33 -24.33 11.57
CA VAL A 197 -8.12 -24.38 12.79
C VAL A 197 -8.35 -22.98 13.31
N ASP A 198 -9.49 -22.77 13.95
CA ASP A 198 -9.77 -21.54 14.68
C ASP A 198 -8.75 -21.39 15.81
N ALA A 199 -8.12 -20.21 15.91
CA ALA A 199 -7.00 -20.01 16.83
C ALA A 199 -7.42 -20.07 18.31
N LYS A 200 -8.69 -19.77 18.64
CA LYS A 200 -9.20 -19.75 20.01
C LYS A 200 -9.76 -21.10 20.44
N SER A 201 -10.65 -21.68 19.63
CA SER A 201 -11.37 -22.93 19.95
C SER A 201 -10.57 -24.17 19.55
N GLY A 202 -9.69 -24.08 18.55
CA GLY A 202 -8.98 -25.22 17.98
C GLY A 202 -9.82 -26.09 17.06
N GLU A 203 -11.05 -25.68 16.73
CA GLU A 203 -11.94 -26.42 15.83
C GLU A 203 -11.45 -26.33 14.37
N PRO A 204 -11.57 -27.41 13.57
CA PRO A 204 -11.30 -27.38 12.14
C PRO A 204 -12.15 -26.34 11.39
N VAL A 205 -11.51 -25.63 10.47
CA VAL A 205 -12.13 -24.65 9.58
C VAL A 205 -11.80 -25.02 8.15
N ARG A 206 -12.82 -25.15 7.29
CA ARG A 206 -12.61 -25.34 5.86
C ARG A 206 -12.44 -23.98 5.19
N ASP A 207 -11.62 -23.90 4.15
CA ASP A 207 -11.37 -22.68 3.36
C ASP A 207 -12.68 -21.98 2.95
N ALA A 208 -13.66 -22.75 2.45
CA ALA A 208 -14.97 -22.25 2.04
C ALA A 208 -15.79 -21.61 3.18
N ASP A 209 -15.55 -22.02 4.44
CA ASP A 209 -16.27 -21.53 5.61
C ASP A 209 -15.58 -20.28 6.22
N VAL A 210 -14.33 -19.98 5.85
CA VAL A 210 -13.56 -18.87 6.44
C VAL A 210 -14.25 -17.53 6.19
N LYS A 211 -14.75 -17.32 4.97
CA LYS A 211 -15.44 -16.08 4.59
C LYS A 211 -16.70 -15.87 5.43
N GLU A 212 -17.58 -16.88 5.50
CA GLU A 212 -18.80 -16.81 6.31
C GLU A 212 -18.53 -16.60 7.81
N ARG A 213 -17.46 -17.21 8.35
CA ARG A 213 -17.15 -17.14 9.79
C ARG A 213 -16.47 -15.85 10.23
N TYR A 214 -15.57 -15.30 9.41
CA TYR A 214 -14.63 -14.25 9.86
C TYR A 214 -14.71 -12.94 9.10
N GLU A 215 -15.34 -12.88 7.91
CA GLU A 215 -15.35 -11.67 7.08
C GLU A 215 -15.98 -10.46 7.80
N GLU A 216 -17.08 -10.66 8.54
CA GLU A 216 -17.72 -9.60 9.32
C GLU A 216 -16.77 -9.02 10.39
N TYR A 217 -16.06 -9.90 11.11
CA TYR A 217 -15.07 -9.49 12.11
C TYR A 217 -13.87 -8.79 11.46
N ILE A 218 -13.39 -9.31 10.33
CA ILE A 218 -12.29 -8.71 9.55
C ILE A 218 -12.68 -7.29 9.14
N HIS A 219 -13.85 -7.08 8.55
CA HIS A 219 -14.31 -5.74 8.15
C HIS A 219 -14.46 -4.78 9.33
N ALA A 220 -14.95 -5.25 10.48
CA ALA A 220 -15.09 -4.42 11.68
C ALA A 220 -13.75 -3.98 12.28
N HIS A 221 -12.67 -4.74 12.06
CA HIS A 221 -11.38 -4.56 12.71
C HIS A 221 -10.21 -4.32 11.74
N THR A 222 -10.51 -3.85 10.53
CA THR A 222 -9.55 -3.42 9.51
C THR A 222 -9.92 -2.04 8.96
N GLY A 223 -8.97 -1.37 8.30
CA GLY A 223 -9.21 -0.07 7.67
C GLY A 223 -9.41 1.09 8.64
N ILE A 224 -10.17 2.10 8.19
CA ILE A 224 -10.50 3.31 8.95
C ILE A 224 -11.63 3.01 9.92
N ARG A 225 -11.35 3.10 11.21
CA ARG A 225 -12.31 2.74 12.28
C ARG A 225 -12.02 3.51 13.57
N LEU A 226 -12.89 3.32 14.57
CA LEU A 226 -12.69 3.89 15.90
C LEU A 226 -11.34 3.45 16.48
N ILE A 227 -10.70 4.37 17.21
CA ILE A 227 -9.42 4.09 17.88
C ILE A 227 -9.64 2.99 18.93
N GLU A 228 -8.86 1.93 18.82
CA GLU A 228 -8.90 0.79 19.74
C GLU A 228 -7.71 0.90 20.71
N PRO A 229 -7.91 1.22 22.01
CA PRO A 229 -6.82 1.51 22.95
C PRO A 229 -5.75 0.41 23.04
N ASP A 230 -6.15 -0.85 22.90
CA ASP A 230 -5.24 -2.01 22.92
C ASP A 230 -4.20 -2.00 21.79
N LEU A 231 -4.47 -1.30 20.69
CA LEU A 231 -3.56 -1.18 19.53
C LEU A 231 -2.66 0.06 19.59
N VAL A 232 -2.94 1.00 20.48
CA VAL A 232 -2.29 2.31 20.55
C VAL A 232 -1.76 2.60 21.96
N ASN A 233 -1.19 1.58 22.60
CA ASN A 233 -0.54 1.66 23.91
C ASN A 233 -1.44 2.23 25.02
N GLY A 234 -2.73 1.89 25.00
CA GLY A 234 -3.70 2.31 26.02
C GLY A 234 -4.29 3.71 25.79
N TYR A 235 -3.98 4.36 24.67
CA TYR A 235 -4.56 5.67 24.35
C TYR A 235 -6.08 5.57 24.10
N ASP A 236 -6.84 6.21 24.98
CA ASP A 236 -8.29 6.39 24.85
C ASP A 236 -8.59 7.87 24.58
N PRO A 237 -9.02 8.23 23.35
CA PRO A 237 -9.39 9.60 23.00
C PRO A 237 -10.46 10.21 23.93
N ALA A 238 -11.37 9.41 24.50
CA ALA A 238 -12.39 9.88 25.42
C ALA A 238 -11.86 10.15 26.84
N LYS A 239 -10.63 9.73 27.14
CA LYS A 239 -10.00 9.89 28.47
C LYS A 239 -8.54 10.33 28.34
N LYS A 240 -8.27 11.27 27.45
CA LYS A 240 -6.91 11.76 27.24
C LYS A 240 -6.35 12.35 28.54
N GLN A 241 -5.28 11.75 29.07
CA GLN A 241 -4.70 12.15 30.34
C GLN A 241 -3.85 13.41 30.18
N VAL A 242 -4.02 14.37 31.10
CA VAL A 242 -3.19 15.57 31.20
C VAL A 242 -2.79 15.80 32.64
N LEU A 243 -1.63 16.43 32.85
CA LEU A 243 -1.20 16.85 34.19
C LEU A 243 -1.44 18.35 34.35
N ARG A 244 -2.20 18.73 35.38
CA ARG A 244 -2.38 20.13 35.76
C ARG A 244 -1.52 20.46 36.97
N GLU A 245 -0.78 21.55 36.87
CA GLU A 245 -0.02 22.08 38.00
C GLU A 245 -0.96 22.83 38.94
N VAL A 246 -0.92 22.46 40.22
CA VAL A 246 -1.75 23.03 41.29
C VAL A 246 -0.85 23.41 42.45
N GLN A 247 -1.07 24.60 43.01
CA GLN A 247 -0.40 25.03 44.23
C GLN A 247 -1.17 24.55 45.45
N ILE A 248 -0.49 23.94 46.42
CA ILE A 248 -1.13 23.53 47.66
C ILE A 248 -1.41 24.75 48.55
N GLU A 249 -2.66 24.90 48.99
CA GLU A 249 -3.09 26.05 49.80
C GLU A 249 -2.92 25.84 51.30
N ARG A 250 -2.67 24.59 51.71
CA ARG A 250 -2.48 24.16 53.10
C ARG A 250 -1.39 23.09 53.13
N ASP A 251 -0.75 22.96 54.28
CA ASP A 251 0.21 21.89 54.52
C ASP A 251 -0.49 20.53 54.37
N MET A 252 0.14 19.62 53.66
CA MET A 252 -0.36 18.26 53.46
C MET A 252 -0.03 17.38 54.67
N GLU A 253 -0.74 16.26 54.79
CA GLU A 253 -0.37 15.22 55.75
C GLU A 253 1.00 14.62 55.37
N PRO A 254 1.84 14.29 56.37
CA PRO A 254 3.08 13.56 56.12
C PRO A 254 2.83 12.20 55.50
N PHE A 255 3.73 11.76 54.62
CA PHE A 255 3.77 10.38 54.13
C PHE A 255 5.17 9.80 54.27
N GLU A 256 5.27 8.48 54.31
CA GLU A 256 6.54 7.76 54.43
C GLU A 256 7.24 7.63 53.07
N ALA A 257 8.55 7.80 53.08
CA ALA A 257 9.44 7.66 51.94
C ALA A 257 10.79 7.09 52.39
N THR A 258 11.59 6.63 51.42
CA THR A 258 12.99 6.29 51.66
C THR A 258 13.84 7.55 51.91
N ALA A 259 15.03 7.38 52.47
CA ALA A 259 15.96 8.49 52.71
C ALA A 259 16.31 9.24 51.41
N ASP A 260 16.52 8.50 50.31
CA ASP A 260 16.87 9.05 49.00
C ASP A 260 15.69 9.82 48.38
N GLU A 261 14.47 9.30 48.47
CA GLU A 261 13.26 9.99 48.01
C GLU A 261 13.01 11.26 48.81
N ALA A 262 13.12 11.21 50.15
CA ALA A 262 12.97 12.38 51.01
C ALA A 262 14.00 13.47 50.65
N ALA A 263 15.26 13.09 50.46
CA ALA A 263 16.30 14.01 50.00
C ALA A 263 15.98 14.60 48.61
N ALA A 264 15.46 13.79 47.68
CA ALA A 264 15.05 14.25 46.35
C ALA A 264 13.89 15.25 46.40
N TYR A 265 12.85 14.98 47.20
CA TYR A 265 11.73 15.90 47.40
C TYR A 265 12.18 17.22 48.01
N LYS A 266 13.06 17.19 49.03
CA LYS A 266 13.63 18.38 49.65
C LYS A 266 14.48 19.18 48.67
N LYS A 267 15.30 18.51 47.86
CA LYS A 267 16.14 19.13 46.83
C LYS A 267 15.32 19.87 45.77
N SER A 268 14.19 19.31 45.35
CA SER A 268 13.30 19.91 44.34
C SER A 268 12.47 21.09 44.89
N ASN A 269 11.98 20.98 46.13
CA ASN A 269 10.98 21.92 46.67
C ASN A 269 11.53 22.91 47.72
N GLY A 270 12.77 22.72 48.20
CA GLY A 270 13.43 23.62 49.14
C GLY A 270 12.64 23.81 50.44
N ASP A 271 12.34 25.05 50.79
CA ASP A 271 11.61 25.40 52.03
C ASP A 271 10.13 25.03 51.99
N ARG A 272 9.61 24.54 50.86
CA ARG A 272 8.20 24.16 50.70
C ARG A 272 7.93 22.69 51.02
N VAL A 273 8.93 21.95 51.48
CA VAL A 273 8.81 20.56 51.93
C VAL A 273 9.64 20.37 53.20
N ASP A 274 9.04 19.75 54.21
CA ASP A 274 9.76 19.27 55.40
C ASP A 274 10.02 17.77 55.28
N VAL A 275 11.21 17.36 55.69
CA VAL A 275 11.62 15.95 55.75
C VAL A 275 12.29 15.66 57.08
N TRP A 276 11.98 14.52 57.71
CA TRP A 276 12.61 14.08 58.95
C TRP A 276 12.66 12.55 59.02
N GLU A 277 13.66 12.03 59.73
CA GLU A 277 13.81 10.60 60.00
C GLU A 277 12.79 10.15 61.05
N ASN A 278 12.13 9.01 60.83
CA ASN A 278 11.18 8.44 61.77
C ASN A 278 11.89 7.73 62.93
N ALA A 279 11.21 7.61 64.07
CA ALA A 279 11.80 7.10 65.32
C ALA A 279 12.25 5.62 65.25
N ASP A 280 11.79 4.88 64.25
CA ASP A 280 12.17 3.50 63.95
C ASP A 280 13.48 3.38 63.17
N GLY A 281 14.04 4.50 62.68
CA GLY A 281 15.28 4.58 61.91
C GLY A 281 15.22 3.88 60.55
N SER A 282 14.03 3.47 60.11
CA SER A 282 13.81 2.64 58.91
C SER A 282 13.16 3.39 57.76
N SER A 283 12.53 4.53 58.04
CA SER A 283 11.79 5.34 57.07
C SER A 283 11.97 6.85 57.35
N TRP A 284 11.70 7.66 56.33
CA TRP A 284 11.65 9.12 56.42
C TRP A 284 10.22 9.59 56.20
N SER A 285 9.81 10.65 56.89
CA SER A 285 8.55 11.32 56.64
C SER A 285 8.77 12.56 55.79
N VAL A 286 7.88 12.78 54.81
CA VAL A 286 7.89 13.93 53.90
C VAL A 286 6.57 14.67 54.02
N ARG A 287 6.62 16.00 54.15
CA ARG A 287 5.44 16.88 54.24
C ARG A 287 5.56 18.04 53.27
N PHE A 288 4.66 18.11 52.29
CA PHE A 288 4.55 19.28 51.43
C PHE A 288 3.83 20.42 52.17
N LEU A 289 4.44 21.61 52.19
CA LEU A 289 3.94 22.80 52.88
C LEU A 289 3.21 23.74 51.93
N LYS A 290 2.32 24.57 52.48
CA LYS A 290 1.60 25.62 51.73
C LYS A 290 2.53 26.35 50.76
N GLY A 291 2.12 26.39 49.49
CA GLY A 291 2.86 27.03 48.41
C GLY A 291 3.69 26.06 47.56
N ALA A 292 3.85 24.79 47.95
CA ALA A 292 4.44 23.77 47.07
C ALA A 292 3.57 23.53 45.82
N LEU A 293 4.19 23.07 44.74
CA LEU A 293 3.52 22.78 43.48
C LEU A 293 3.41 21.26 43.32
N ILE A 294 2.20 20.77 43.05
CA ILE A 294 1.95 19.37 42.72
C ILE A 294 1.33 19.28 41.32
N ARG A 295 1.47 18.11 40.69
CA ARG A 295 0.83 17.82 39.40
C ARG A 295 -0.28 16.80 39.61
N VAL A 296 -1.50 17.18 39.25
CA VAL A 296 -2.69 16.34 39.43
C VAL A 296 -3.15 15.82 38.07
N PRO A 297 -3.30 14.50 37.88
CA PRO A 297 -3.92 13.94 36.70
C PRO A 297 -5.35 14.45 36.51
N ALA A 298 -5.67 14.82 35.27
CA ALA A 298 -7.02 15.13 34.80
C ALA A 298 -7.22 14.45 33.44
N ALA A 299 -8.47 14.34 33.00
CA ALA A 299 -8.81 13.84 31.67
C ALA A 299 -9.50 14.94 30.85
N VAL A 300 -9.27 14.91 29.54
CA VAL A 300 -9.96 15.77 28.57
C VAL A 300 -10.46 14.92 27.40
N ASP A 301 -11.61 15.28 26.85
CA ASP A 301 -12.13 14.64 25.65
C ASP A 301 -11.34 15.12 24.42
N ALA A 302 -10.74 14.19 23.70
CA ALA A 302 -10.23 14.44 22.36
C ALA A 302 -11.36 14.40 21.33
N THR A 303 -11.17 15.12 20.23
CA THR A 303 -12.18 15.24 19.15
C THR A 303 -11.91 14.30 17.97
N ARG A 304 -10.75 13.62 17.97
CA ARG A 304 -10.32 12.70 16.92
C ARG A 304 -10.45 11.28 17.48
N LEU A 305 -11.52 10.59 17.11
CA LEU A 305 -11.88 9.27 17.65
C LEU A 305 -11.64 8.14 16.65
N VAL A 306 -11.29 8.46 15.40
CA VAL A 306 -11.13 7.52 14.28
C VAL A 306 -9.72 7.64 13.71
N ALA A 307 -9.14 6.50 13.34
CA ALA A 307 -7.85 6.40 12.68
C ALA A 307 -7.82 5.19 11.72
N ALA A 308 -6.85 5.18 10.80
CA ALA A 308 -6.57 4.04 9.94
C ALA A 308 -5.49 3.17 10.59
N LEU A 309 -5.95 2.16 11.35
CA LEU A 309 -5.10 1.31 12.18
C LEU A 309 -4.80 -0.01 11.47
N ILE A 310 -3.61 -0.58 11.71
CA ILE A 310 -3.26 -1.95 11.30
C ILE A 310 -4.33 -2.95 11.80
N PRO A 311 -4.61 -4.05 11.07
CA PRO A 311 -5.61 -5.06 11.47
C PRO A 311 -5.44 -5.51 12.91
N LYS A 312 -6.55 -5.55 13.67
CA LYS A 312 -6.52 -6.04 15.04
C LYS A 312 -6.00 -7.47 15.10
N GLY A 313 -5.03 -7.73 15.98
CA GLY A 313 -4.40 -9.05 16.14
C GLY A 313 -3.17 -9.28 15.27
N TRP A 314 -2.76 -8.30 14.45
CA TRP A 314 -1.45 -8.29 13.81
C TRP A 314 -0.34 -8.41 14.87
N ASP A 315 0.59 -9.33 14.64
CA ASP A 315 1.66 -9.64 15.60
C ASP A 315 2.94 -10.01 14.83
N ALA A 316 4.03 -9.29 15.12
CA ALA A 316 5.35 -9.52 14.54
C ALA A 316 5.90 -10.93 14.80
N THR A 317 5.57 -11.53 15.95
CA THR A 317 6.04 -12.89 16.30
C THR A 317 5.42 -13.95 15.39
N ARG A 318 4.19 -13.74 14.92
CA ARG A 318 3.52 -14.62 13.94
C ARG A 318 4.24 -14.62 12.60
N PHE A 319 4.83 -13.49 12.23
CA PHE A 319 5.71 -13.40 11.07
C PHE A 319 7.09 -13.99 11.33
N GLY A 320 7.42 -14.44 12.54
CA GLY A 320 8.70 -15.07 12.87
C GLY A 320 9.78 -14.12 13.38
N ILE A 321 9.42 -12.87 13.72
CA ILE A 321 10.35 -11.97 14.41
C ILE A 321 10.50 -12.45 15.86
N PRO A 322 11.74 -12.67 16.36
CA PRO A 322 11.99 -13.12 17.72
C PRO A 322 11.43 -12.18 18.81
N GLU A 323 10.97 -12.72 19.94
CA GLU A 323 10.37 -11.94 21.04
C GLU A 323 11.33 -10.89 21.64
N ASP A 324 12.62 -11.20 21.70
CA ASP A 324 13.66 -10.29 22.18
C ASP A 324 13.78 -9.06 21.26
N VAL A 325 13.71 -9.26 19.94
CA VAL A 325 13.68 -8.16 18.96
C VAL A 325 12.40 -7.35 19.12
N VAL A 326 11.23 -8.01 19.26
CA VAL A 326 9.93 -7.32 19.44
C VAL A 326 9.93 -6.43 20.69
N ARG A 327 10.59 -6.84 21.78
CA ARG A 327 10.69 -6.03 23.01
C ARG A 327 11.71 -4.90 22.91
N GLN A 328 12.71 -5.02 22.04
CA GLN A 328 13.80 -4.07 21.91
C GLN A 328 13.47 -2.88 21.00
N VAL A 329 12.71 -3.12 19.91
CA VAL A 329 12.53 -2.14 18.83
C VAL A 329 11.20 -1.40 18.89
N ASP A 330 11.16 -0.22 18.29
CA ASP A 330 9.90 0.52 18.11
C ASP A 330 8.95 -0.20 17.11
N PRO A 331 7.61 -0.14 17.28
CA PRO A 331 6.65 -0.73 16.35
C PRO A 331 6.88 -0.38 14.86
N VAL A 332 7.34 0.83 14.55
CA VAL A 332 7.64 1.23 13.16
C VAL A 332 8.69 0.32 12.49
N THR A 333 9.63 -0.20 13.28
CA THR A 333 10.67 -1.12 12.83
C THR A 333 10.09 -2.48 12.51
N LEU A 334 9.13 -2.97 13.31
CA LEU A 334 8.45 -4.25 13.07
C LEU A 334 7.67 -4.22 11.75
N TYR A 335 6.94 -3.14 11.48
CA TYR A 335 6.21 -2.96 10.22
C TYR A 335 7.18 -2.98 9.03
N MET A 336 8.31 -2.28 9.15
CA MET A 336 9.30 -2.19 8.07
C MET A 336 10.03 -3.52 7.82
N LEU A 337 10.35 -4.30 8.85
CA LEU A 337 10.96 -5.63 8.70
C LEU A 337 10.04 -6.57 7.91
N VAL A 338 8.76 -6.63 8.27
CA VAL A 338 7.76 -7.46 7.57
C VAL A 338 7.56 -6.97 6.13
N ALA A 339 7.36 -5.66 5.93
CA ALA A 339 7.19 -5.08 4.60
C ALA A 339 8.43 -5.30 3.70
N THR A 340 9.64 -5.25 4.26
CA THR A 340 10.89 -5.49 3.52
C THR A 340 10.99 -6.93 3.04
N VAL A 341 10.68 -7.91 3.91
CA VAL A 341 10.68 -9.31 3.51
C VAL A 341 9.61 -9.58 2.46
N GLU A 342 8.43 -8.99 2.60
CA GLU A 342 7.39 -9.07 1.57
C GLU A 342 7.88 -8.53 0.22
N ALA A 343 8.55 -7.38 0.22
CA ALA A 343 9.11 -6.79 -1.00
C ALA A 343 10.20 -7.66 -1.63
N LEU A 344 11.07 -8.28 -0.82
CA LEU A 344 12.11 -9.20 -1.29
C LEU A 344 11.52 -10.49 -1.89
N VAL A 345 10.55 -11.11 -1.21
CA VAL A 345 9.86 -12.31 -1.70
C VAL A 345 9.13 -12.02 -3.01
N ARG A 346 8.44 -10.87 -3.11
CA ARG A 346 7.81 -10.40 -4.36
C ARG A 346 8.83 -10.00 -5.44
N SER A 347 10.10 -9.86 -5.09
CA SER A 347 11.24 -9.71 -6.03
C SER A 347 11.92 -11.04 -6.37
N GLY A 348 11.37 -12.18 -5.92
CA GLY A 348 11.97 -13.50 -6.15
C GLY A 348 13.15 -13.83 -5.23
N ILE A 349 13.45 -12.94 -4.28
CA ILE A 349 14.57 -13.07 -3.34
C ILE A 349 14.04 -13.67 -2.05
N THR A 350 14.34 -14.96 -1.84
CA THR A 350 13.89 -15.69 -0.65
C THR A 350 14.94 -15.73 0.46
N ASP A 351 16.19 -15.47 0.11
CA ASP A 351 17.30 -15.22 1.02
C ASP A 351 18.01 -13.94 0.55
N PRO A 352 18.06 -12.87 1.35
CA PRO A 352 18.74 -11.63 0.97
C PRO A 352 20.19 -11.82 0.51
N TYR A 353 20.91 -12.83 1.03
CA TYR A 353 22.30 -13.07 0.68
C TYR A 353 22.48 -13.66 -0.73
N GLU A 354 21.40 -14.12 -1.39
CA GLU A 354 21.40 -14.49 -2.82
C GLU A 354 21.84 -13.31 -3.71
N LEU A 355 21.58 -12.07 -3.28
CA LEU A 355 22.01 -10.87 -4.00
C LEU A 355 23.52 -10.82 -4.20
N TYR A 356 24.29 -11.31 -3.22
CA TYR A 356 25.75 -11.26 -3.25
C TYR A 356 26.39 -12.26 -4.20
N GLN A 357 25.60 -13.12 -4.83
CA GLN A 357 26.06 -13.90 -5.99
C GLN A 357 26.22 -13.03 -7.24
N HIS A 358 25.44 -11.95 -7.32
CA HIS A 358 25.35 -11.10 -8.51
C HIS A 358 26.10 -9.78 -8.32
N VAL A 359 26.02 -9.20 -7.13
CA VAL A 359 26.57 -7.87 -6.83
C VAL A 359 27.52 -7.92 -5.63
N HIS A 360 28.39 -6.93 -5.54
CA HIS A 360 29.27 -6.79 -4.38
C HIS A 360 28.48 -6.28 -3.15
N VAL A 361 28.96 -6.57 -1.94
CA VAL A 361 28.28 -6.17 -0.68
C VAL A 361 28.10 -4.65 -0.53
N SER A 362 28.96 -3.86 -1.18
CA SER A 362 28.85 -2.39 -1.22
C SER A 362 27.85 -1.84 -2.25
N GLU A 363 27.29 -2.70 -3.10
CA GLU A 363 26.37 -2.29 -4.17
C GLU A 363 24.88 -2.49 -3.79
N VAL A 364 24.62 -2.96 -2.57
CA VAL A 364 23.26 -3.06 -1.98
C VAL A 364 23.13 -1.98 -0.91
N GLY A 365 22.16 -1.08 -1.07
CA GLY A 365 21.97 0.05 -0.16
C GLY A 365 20.52 0.23 0.31
N ASN A 366 20.31 1.22 1.19
CA ASN A 366 19.02 1.54 1.77
C ASN A 366 18.82 3.06 1.92
N THR A 367 17.60 3.51 1.62
CA THR A 367 17.12 4.89 1.74
C THR A 367 15.82 4.99 2.54
N ILE A 368 15.40 3.92 3.21
CA ILE A 368 14.19 3.86 4.04
C ILE A 368 14.20 5.02 5.03
N GLY A 369 13.07 5.74 5.06
CA GLY A 369 12.87 6.91 5.89
C GLY A 369 11.65 6.83 6.80
N SER A 370 11.37 7.93 7.48
CA SER A 370 10.18 8.13 8.28
C SER A 370 9.91 9.64 8.41
N GLY A 371 8.66 10.02 8.64
CA GLY A 371 8.30 11.41 8.93
C GLY A 371 8.68 11.80 10.36
N LEU A 372 8.42 10.92 11.33
CA LEU A 372 8.58 11.19 12.76
C LEU A 372 9.60 10.27 13.47
N GLY A 373 9.88 9.07 12.93
CA GLY A 373 10.70 8.06 13.58
C GLY A 373 9.91 7.18 14.55
N GLY A 374 10.57 6.67 15.58
CA GLY A 374 9.95 5.80 16.60
C GLY A 374 9.05 6.58 17.54
N GLY A 375 7.75 6.65 17.21
CA GLY A 375 6.77 7.46 17.93
C GLY A 375 6.57 7.02 19.39
N LEU A 376 6.48 5.71 19.62
CA LEU A 376 6.35 5.15 20.97
C LEU A 376 7.61 5.39 21.80
N SER A 377 8.78 5.21 21.20
CA SER A 377 10.06 5.46 21.85
C SER A 377 10.24 6.94 22.20
N LEU A 378 9.79 7.85 21.34
CA LEU A 378 9.78 9.30 21.61
C LEU A 378 8.85 9.64 22.80
N GLN A 379 7.65 9.06 22.84
CA GLN A 379 6.73 9.20 23.98
C GLN A 379 7.39 8.67 25.27
N GLY A 380 8.07 7.52 25.20
CA GLY A 380 8.81 6.96 26.32
C GLY A 380 9.91 7.90 26.83
N MET A 381 10.72 8.45 25.91
CA MET A 381 11.86 9.31 26.25
C MET A 381 11.44 10.65 26.85
N PHE A 382 10.43 11.32 26.29
CA PHE A 382 10.04 12.67 26.74
C PHE A 382 8.90 12.70 27.75
N GLY A 383 7.97 11.74 27.68
CA GLY A 383 6.81 11.63 28.55
C GLY A 383 7.08 10.68 29.72
N THR A 384 7.25 9.38 29.43
CA THR A 384 7.28 8.33 30.46
C THR A 384 8.51 8.44 31.37
N ARG A 385 9.71 8.72 30.82
CA ARG A 385 10.92 8.93 31.63
C ARG A 385 10.82 10.15 32.54
N ARG A 386 10.08 11.18 32.13
CA ARG A 386 9.85 12.39 32.96
C ARG A 386 9.06 12.09 34.22
N LEU A 387 8.32 10.99 34.24
CA LEU A 387 7.57 10.47 35.39
C LEU A 387 8.37 9.47 36.24
N ASP A 388 9.68 9.34 35.97
CA ASP A 388 10.59 8.41 36.66
C ASP A 388 10.21 6.92 36.51
N ALA A 389 9.49 6.59 35.43
CA ALA A 389 9.16 5.22 35.10
C ALA A 389 10.36 4.46 34.51
N GLU A 390 10.47 3.17 34.84
CA GLU A 390 11.49 2.29 34.28
C GLU A 390 11.24 2.05 32.79
N LEU A 391 12.28 2.28 31.98
CA LEU A 391 12.29 2.09 30.53
C LEU A 391 13.65 1.57 30.10
N GLN A 392 13.70 0.96 28.91
CA GLN A 392 14.95 0.52 28.30
C GLN A 392 16.01 1.64 28.28
N GLN A 393 17.24 1.31 28.66
CA GLN A 393 18.32 2.28 28.86
C GLN A 393 18.78 2.92 27.55
N ASP A 394 18.63 2.19 26.45
CA ASP A 394 19.01 2.54 25.09
C ASP A 394 17.85 3.09 24.26
N ILE A 395 16.71 3.48 24.88
CA ILE A 395 15.50 3.95 24.19
C ILE A 395 15.76 5.04 23.15
N ILE A 396 16.78 5.87 23.38
CA ILE A 396 17.18 6.93 22.46
C ILE A 396 17.50 6.40 21.05
N GLN A 397 18.11 5.21 20.93
CA GLN A 397 18.47 4.65 19.63
C GLN A 397 17.23 4.35 18.79
N GLU A 398 16.14 3.89 19.43
CA GLU A 398 14.87 3.57 18.77
C GLU A 398 14.05 4.80 18.39
N THR A 399 14.43 6.00 18.86
CA THR A 399 13.80 7.25 18.41
C THR A 399 14.28 7.71 17.03
N PHE A 400 15.47 7.29 16.60
CA PHE A 400 16.07 7.80 15.36
C PHE A 400 15.41 7.20 14.13
N ILE A 401 15.09 8.06 13.15
CA ILE A 401 14.57 7.65 11.83
C ILE A 401 15.51 6.65 11.14
N SER A 402 16.83 6.82 11.32
CA SER A 402 17.84 5.94 10.72
C SER A 402 17.89 4.53 11.32
N THR A 403 17.35 4.32 12.52
CA THR A 403 17.43 3.03 13.21
C THR A 403 16.57 1.96 12.54
N VAL A 404 15.44 2.37 11.94
CA VAL A 404 14.58 1.47 11.16
C VAL A 404 15.36 0.77 10.04
N GLN A 405 16.09 1.55 9.21
CA GLN A 405 16.90 0.98 8.14
C GLN A 405 18.14 0.23 8.67
N ALA A 406 18.65 0.60 9.85
CA ALA A 406 19.76 -0.10 10.49
C ALA A 406 19.35 -1.51 10.89
N TRP A 407 18.18 -1.68 11.52
CA TRP A 407 17.62 -3.00 11.86
C TRP A 407 17.37 -3.87 10.63
N VAL A 408 16.88 -3.29 9.53
CA VAL A 408 16.77 -4.01 8.25
C VAL A 408 18.15 -4.52 7.78
N ASN A 409 19.19 -3.70 7.88
CA ASN A 409 20.53 -4.14 7.48
C ASN A 409 21.11 -5.19 8.45
N MET A 410 20.96 -4.99 9.75
CA MET A 410 21.52 -5.86 10.79
C MET A 410 20.85 -7.23 10.85
N LEU A 411 19.53 -7.31 10.60
CA LEU A 411 18.78 -8.56 10.72
C LEU A 411 18.60 -9.31 9.40
N LEU A 412 18.67 -8.62 8.25
CA LEU A 412 18.34 -9.22 6.96
C LEU A 412 19.46 -9.11 5.93
N MET A 413 19.96 -7.90 5.67
CA MET A 413 20.76 -7.64 4.46
C MET A 413 22.26 -7.86 4.65
N SER A 414 22.84 -7.44 5.78
CA SER A 414 24.30 -7.41 6.01
C SER A 414 25.08 -6.73 4.87
N SER A 415 24.53 -5.66 4.29
CA SER A 415 25.17 -4.91 3.20
C SER A 415 26.12 -3.85 3.75
N ALA A 416 27.11 -3.48 2.92
CA ALA A 416 28.07 -2.40 3.17
C ALA A 416 27.91 -1.25 2.16
N GLY A 417 26.72 -1.10 1.58
CA GLY A 417 26.45 -0.10 0.55
C GLY A 417 25.89 1.22 1.07
N SER A 418 25.32 2.01 0.16
CA SER A 418 24.87 3.38 0.47
C SER A 418 23.73 3.40 1.49
N VAL A 419 23.90 4.13 2.59
CA VAL A 419 22.88 4.37 3.62
C VAL A 419 22.51 5.85 3.65
N ARG A 420 21.25 6.19 3.39
CA ARG A 420 20.77 7.58 3.34
C ARG A 420 19.31 7.70 3.82
N PRO A 421 19.06 7.87 5.13
CA PRO A 421 17.70 7.96 5.67
C PRO A 421 16.99 9.21 5.15
N ALA A 422 15.79 9.05 4.60
CA ALA A 422 14.99 10.15 4.07
C ALA A 422 14.03 10.73 5.12
N VAL A 423 13.86 12.05 5.12
CA VAL A 423 12.85 12.76 5.92
C VAL A 423 12.19 13.81 5.04
N GLY A 424 10.95 13.53 4.63
CA GLY A 424 10.17 14.38 3.72
C GLY A 424 8.73 14.59 4.19
N ALA A 425 8.47 14.43 5.50
CA ALA A 425 7.13 14.38 6.07
C ALA A 425 6.23 13.40 5.26
N CYS A 426 5.05 13.82 4.81
CA CYS A 426 4.12 12.99 4.03
C CYS A 426 4.66 12.54 2.65
N ALA A 427 5.74 13.14 2.15
CA ALA A 427 6.37 12.80 0.87
C ALA A 427 7.64 11.95 1.01
N THR A 428 7.91 11.41 2.22
CA THR A 428 9.16 10.68 2.52
C THR A 428 9.41 9.50 1.58
N THR A 429 8.42 8.67 1.23
CA THR A 429 8.65 7.56 0.26
C THR A 429 9.11 8.07 -1.10
N VAL A 430 8.55 9.18 -1.61
CA VAL A 430 8.96 9.71 -2.92
C VAL A 430 10.39 10.25 -2.86
N LEU A 431 10.75 10.96 -1.79
CA LEU A 431 12.12 11.41 -1.55
C LEU A 431 13.10 10.24 -1.42
N SER A 432 12.71 9.19 -0.70
CA SER A 432 13.48 7.95 -0.56
C SER A 432 13.76 7.31 -1.93
N ILE A 433 12.73 7.17 -2.77
CA ILE A 433 12.86 6.65 -4.14
C ILE A 433 13.76 7.55 -5.00
N ASP A 434 13.61 8.87 -4.92
CA ASP A 434 14.45 9.83 -5.65
C ASP A 434 15.94 9.65 -5.30
N MET A 435 16.25 9.57 -4.01
CA MET A 435 17.61 9.33 -3.52
C MET A 435 18.16 7.95 -3.94
N ALA A 436 17.32 6.93 -4.02
CA ALA A 436 17.66 5.60 -4.48
C ALA A 436 17.92 5.56 -6.00
N VAL A 437 17.09 6.24 -6.80
CA VAL A 437 17.31 6.41 -8.24
C VAL A 437 18.65 7.08 -8.51
N ASP A 438 18.97 8.15 -7.79
CA ASP A 438 20.27 8.82 -7.86
C ASP A 438 21.43 7.89 -7.46
N ALA A 439 21.22 7.01 -6.47
CA ALA A 439 22.21 5.99 -6.07
C ALA A 439 22.61 5.13 -7.26
N ILE A 440 21.59 4.57 -7.93
CA ILE A 440 21.75 3.59 -8.99
C ILE A 440 22.32 4.26 -10.23
N GLN A 441 21.76 5.41 -10.62
CA GLN A 441 22.22 6.14 -11.81
C GLN A 441 23.65 6.68 -11.67
N SER A 442 24.10 6.96 -10.44
CA SER A 442 25.48 7.38 -10.15
C SER A 442 26.47 6.21 -10.03
N GLY A 443 26.00 4.96 -10.03
CA GLY A 443 26.81 3.75 -9.83
C GLY A 443 27.27 3.51 -8.39
N LYS A 444 26.69 4.20 -7.40
CA LYS A 444 26.97 3.95 -5.96
C LYS A 444 26.32 2.67 -5.43
N ALA A 445 25.28 2.21 -6.10
CA ALA A 445 24.58 0.98 -5.79
C ALA A 445 23.99 0.39 -7.07
N LYS A 446 23.70 -0.91 -7.06
CA LYS A 446 22.91 -1.60 -8.09
C LYS A 446 21.53 -1.99 -7.59
N ILE A 447 21.38 -2.13 -6.27
CA ILE A 447 20.15 -2.51 -5.59
C ILE A 447 19.93 -1.55 -4.43
N MET A 448 18.72 -1.00 -4.32
CA MET A 448 18.33 -0.09 -3.23
C MET A 448 16.99 -0.50 -2.65
N LEU A 449 16.92 -0.58 -1.32
CA LEU A 449 15.64 -0.54 -0.60
C LEU A 449 15.22 0.92 -0.44
N ALA A 450 13.98 1.25 -0.84
CA ALA A 450 13.45 2.60 -0.78
C ALA A 450 11.99 2.56 -0.27
N GLY A 451 11.64 3.46 0.63
CA GLY A 451 10.35 3.39 1.31
C GLY A 451 10.28 4.27 2.54
N ALA A 452 9.19 4.14 3.30
CA ALA A 452 9.06 4.80 4.58
C ALA A 452 8.11 4.06 5.53
N THR A 453 8.20 4.40 6.81
CA THR A 453 7.31 3.93 7.89
C THR A 453 6.92 5.11 8.77
N ASP A 454 5.70 5.10 9.32
CA ASP A 454 5.28 6.00 10.39
C ASP A 454 4.17 5.31 11.21
N ASP A 455 4.17 5.58 12.52
CA ASP A 455 3.15 5.06 13.44
C ASP A 455 2.08 6.10 13.77
N PHE A 456 0.98 5.64 14.36
CA PHE A 456 -0.05 6.47 15.00
C PHE A 456 0.14 6.45 16.51
N CYS A 457 0.35 7.63 17.13
CA CYS A 457 0.46 7.78 18.58
C CYS A 457 -0.37 8.98 19.09
N GLU A 458 -0.63 9.00 20.40
CA GLU A 458 -1.40 10.05 21.08
C GLU A 458 -0.89 11.46 20.80
N GLU A 459 0.44 11.65 20.85
CA GLU A 459 1.07 12.95 20.63
C GLU A 459 0.84 13.40 19.18
N SER A 460 1.06 12.52 18.21
CA SER A 460 0.83 12.83 16.80
C SER A 460 -0.63 13.20 16.53
N ALA A 461 -1.58 12.42 17.05
CA ALA A 461 -3.01 12.67 16.90
C ALA A 461 -3.42 14.03 17.50
N THR A 462 -2.85 14.36 18.65
CA THR A 462 -3.07 15.65 19.33
C THR A 462 -2.53 16.81 18.51
N GLU A 463 -1.28 16.74 18.06
CA GLU A 463 -0.63 17.86 17.39
C GLU A 463 -1.22 18.12 16.00
N PHE A 464 -1.57 17.06 15.25
CA PHE A 464 -2.30 17.21 13.98
C PHE A 464 -3.71 17.77 14.17
N SER A 465 -4.36 17.42 15.27
CA SER A 465 -5.64 18.00 15.69
C SER A 465 -5.51 19.50 15.97
N SER A 466 -4.48 19.92 16.72
CA SER A 466 -4.24 21.31 17.11
C SER A 466 -4.02 22.25 15.93
N ILE A 467 -3.40 21.76 14.85
CA ILE A 467 -3.21 22.55 13.62
C ILE A 467 -4.37 22.44 12.63
N GLY A 468 -5.43 21.70 12.98
CA GLY A 468 -6.62 21.53 12.14
C GLY A 468 -6.37 20.72 10.87
N ALA A 469 -5.39 19.82 10.85
CA ALA A 469 -5.07 19.04 9.66
C ALA A 469 -5.91 17.76 9.52
N THR A 470 -6.24 17.13 10.65
CA THR A 470 -7.08 15.92 10.70
C THR A 470 -8.57 16.26 10.81
N SER A 471 -9.41 15.41 10.22
CA SER A 471 -10.87 15.53 10.29
C SER A 471 -11.39 15.46 11.73
N ASN A 472 -12.26 16.39 12.12
CA ASN A 472 -12.89 16.36 13.43
C ASN A 472 -14.00 15.30 13.47
N THR A 473 -13.76 14.17 14.14
CA THR A 473 -14.69 13.04 14.16
C THR A 473 -16.06 13.37 14.75
N VAL A 474 -16.12 14.28 15.73
CA VAL A 474 -17.40 14.67 16.35
C VAL A 474 -18.28 15.43 15.34
N GLU A 475 -17.69 16.30 14.53
CA GLU A 475 -18.39 17.02 13.46
C GLU A 475 -18.84 16.09 12.33
N GLU A 476 -18.01 15.07 12.03
CA GLU A 476 -18.33 14.06 11.03
C GLU A 476 -19.53 13.20 11.47
N PHE A 477 -19.56 12.73 12.71
CA PHE A 477 -20.72 12.02 13.27
C PHE A 477 -21.97 12.90 13.31
N ALA A 478 -21.83 14.18 13.69
CA ALA A 478 -22.94 15.13 13.65
C ALA A 478 -23.48 15.35 12.22
N SER A 479 -22.65 15.12 11.21
CA SER A 479 -23.02 15.16 9.79
C SER A 479 -23.54 13.82 9.26
N GLY A 480 -23.65 12.79 10.12
CA GLY A 480 -24.14 11.46 9.78
C GLY A 480 -23.14 10.58 9.03
N ARG A 481 -21.83 10.83 9.20
CA ARG A 481 -20.76 10.05 8.54
C ARG A 481 -20.28 8.90 9.39
N GLU A 482 -20.17 7.73 8.76
CA GLU A 482 -19.49 6.57 9.34
C GLU A 482 -17.96 6.68 9.19
N PRO A 483 -17.15 6.02 10.06
CA PRO A 483 -15.69 6.09 9.99
C PRO A 483 -15.11 5.77 8.61
N SER A 484 -15.69 4.79 7.91
CA SER A 484 -15.26 4.33 6.59
C SER A 484 -15.38 5.39 5.49
N GLU A 485 -16.22 6.41 5.67
CA GLU A 485 -16.45 7.51 4.70
C GLU A 485 -15.87 8.87 5.15
N MET A 486 -15.18 8.90 6.28
CA MET A 486 -14.56 10.14 6.79
C MET A 486 -13.35 10.59 5.94
N CYS A 487 -12.63 9.65 5.31
CA CYS A 487 -11.61 9.99 4.32
C CYS A 487 -12.21 9.99 2.90
N ARG A 488 -12.47 11.18 2.36
CA ARG A 488 -13.16 11.36 1.07
C ARG A 488 -12.46 12.39 0.19
N PRO A 489 -11.31 12.04 -0.41
CA PRO A 489 -10.53 12.96 -1.24
C PRO A 489 -11.33 13.52 -2.42
N CYS A 490 -11.04 14.76 -2.80
CA CYS A 490 -11.64 15.49 -3.94
C CYS A 490 -13.17 15.74 -3.85
N THR A 491 -13.82 15.44 -2.72
CA THR A 491 -15.25 15.66 -2.54
C THR A 491 -15.59 17.07 -2.10
N SER A 492 -16.85 17.49 -2.28
CA SER A 492 -17.35 18.81 -1.86
C SER A 492 -17.35 19.01 -0.34
N THR A 493 -17.43 17.93 0.44
CA THR A 493 -17.56 17.94 1.90
C THR A 493 -16.30 17.45 2.62
N ARG A 494 -15.17 17.33 1.91
CA ARG A 494 -13.89 16.93 2.51
C ARG A 494 -13.46 17.92 3.60
N ASN A 495 -13.02 17.42 4.76
CA ASN A 495 -12.86 18.25 5.97
C ASN A 495 -11.59 17.95 6.77
N GLY A 496 -10.54 17.41 6.13
CA GLY A 496 -9.31 17.04 6.81
C GLY A 496 -8.90 15.62 6.46
N PHE A 497 -7.64 15.29 6.73
CA PHE A 497 -7.15 13.93 6.45
C PHE A 497 -7.48 12.97 7.59
N MET A 498 -7.55 11.68 7.27
CA MET A 498 -7.65 10.60 8.25
C MET A 498 -6.27 10.06 8.56
N GLU A 499 -5.80 10.16 9.79
CA GLU A 499 -4.46 9.71 10.17
C GLU A 499 -4.37 8.18 10.19
N GLY A 500 -3.23 7.63 9.78
CA GLY A 500 -2.98 6.19 9.83
C GLY A 500 -1.54 5.85 10.20
N GLN A 501 -1.26 4.54 10.18
CA GLN A 501 0.05 3.96 10.46
C GLN A 501 0.42 2.86 9.46
N GLY A 502 1.71 2.57 9.35
CA GLY A 502 2.21 1.45 8.55
C GLY A 502 3.55 1.72 7.88
N ALA A 503 3.98 0.75 7.07
CA ALA A 503 5.24 0.77 6.34
C ALA A 503 5.02 0.37 4.88
N GLY A 504 5.63 1.10 3.95
CA GLY A 504 5.63 0.77 2.52
C GLY A 504 7.05 0.86 1.96
N VAL A 505 7.51 -0.20 1.30
CA VAL A 505 8.88 -0.32 0.77
C VAL A 505 8.89 -1.00 -0.58
N VAL A 506 9.85 -0.59 -1.42
CA VAL A 506 10.12 -1.17 -2.73
C VAL A 506 11.58 -1.57 -2.85
N VAL A 507 11.83 -2.63 -3.63
CA VAL A 507 13.17 -3.02 -4.08
C VAL A 507 13.39 -2.40 -5.46
N LEU A 508 14.41 -1.55 -5.55
CA LEU A 508 14.83 -0.92 -6.79
C LEU A 508 16.13 -1.54 -7.27
N MET A 509 16.23 -1.84 -8.57
CA MET A 509 17.47 -2.32 -9.19
C MET A 509 17.80 -1.54 -10.45
N SER A 510 19.06 -1.56 -10.88
CA SER A 510 19.35 -1.32 -12.30
C SER A 510 18.68 -2.40 -13.14
N ALA A 511 18.16 -2.05 -14.31
CA ALA A 511 17.50 -3.00 -15.20
C ALA A 511 18.44 -4.15 -15.58
N SER A 512 19.73 -3.85 -15.81
CA SER A 512 20.75 -4.88 -16.07
C SER A 512 20.89 -5.89 -14.93
N THR A 513 20.86 -5.43 -13.67
CA THR A 513 20.92 -6.30 -12.48
C THR A 513 19.64 -7.11 -12.34
N ALA A 514 18.46 -6.48 -12.50
CA ALA A 514 17.19 -7.18 -12.44
C ALA A 514 17.10 -8.32 -13.47
N ILE A 515 17.54 -8.06 -14.70
CA ILE A 515 17.60 -9.07 -15.78
C ILE A 515 18.59 -10.18 -15.42
N ALA A 516 19.77 -9.84 -14.91
CA ALA A 516 20.78 -10.82 -14.51
C ALA A 516 20.29 -11.73 -13.38
N CYS A 517 19.61 -11.18 -12.38
CA CYS A 517 19.01 -11.94 -11.28
C CYS A 517 17.75 -12.72 -11.71
N GLY A 518 17.14 -12.38 -12.85
CA GLY A 518 15.82 -12.90 -13.22
C GLY A 518 14.71 -12.42 -12.30
N ALA A 519 14.87 -11.24 -11.70
CA ALA A 519 13.87 -10.63 -10.82
C ALA A 519 12.65 -10.17 -11.65
N PRO A 520 11.42 -10.22 -11.12
CA PRO A 520 10.26 -9.62 -11.78
C PRO A 520 10.48 -8.13 -11.95
N ILE A 521 9.94 -7.55 -13.03
CA ILE A 521 9.99 -6.12 -13.27
C ILE A 521 8.55 -5.61 -13.28
N TYR A 522 8.17 -4.89 -12.23
CA TYR A 522 6.82 -4.38 -12.03
C TYR A 522 6.56 -3.05 -12.75
N GLY A 523 7.61 -2.25 -12.92
CA GLY A 523 7.53 -0.95 -13.56
C GLY A 523 8.90 -0.29 -13.59
N ILE A 524 9.05 0.66 -14.50
CA ILE A 524 10.26 1.46 -14.68
C ILE A 524 10.04 2.80 -13.98
N ILE A 525 10.98 3.24 -13.15
CA ILE A 525 10.97 4.62 -12.66
C ILE A 525 11.55 5.52 -13.76
N GLY A 526 10.67 6.01 -14.64
CA GLY A 526 11.05 6.85 -15.78
C GLY A 526 11.48 8.26 -15.36
N MET A 527 10.95 8.75 -14.23
CA MET A 527 11.35 10.00 -13.61
C MET A 527 11.10 9.91 -12.10
N SER A 528 12.02 10.44 -11.31
CA SER A 528 11.78 10.87 -9.94
C SER A 528 12.15 12.35 -9.83
N ALA A 529 11.39 13.11 -9.06
CA ALA A 529 11.67 14.51 -8.82
C ALA A 529 11.13 14.95 -7.46
N THR A 530 11.90 15.81 -6.79
CA THR A 530 11.47 16.53 -5.61
C THR A 530 11.62 18.05 -5.81
N ALA A 531 10.75 18.84 -5.19
CA ALA A 531 10.73 20.29 -5.34
C ALA A 531 10.22 21.00 -4.09
N THR A 532 10.90 22.08 -3.72
CA THR A 532 10.39 23.12 -2.82
C THR A 532 9.51 24.11 -3.58
N ASP A 533 8.79 24.97 -2.85
CA ASP A 533 7.80 25.85 -3.44
C ASP A 533 8.35 27.28 -3.65
N LYS A 534 8.26 28.13 -2.62
CA LYS A 534 8.58 29.57 -2.68
C LYS A 534 8.58 30.18 -1.28
N GLN A 535 8.93 31.46 -1.19
CA GLN A 535 8.77 32.23 0.05
C GLN A 535 7.33 32.15 0.59
N GLY A 536 7.21 31.86 1.89
CA GLY A 536 5.94 31.81 2.61
C GLY A 536 6.17 31.65 4.11
N SER A 537 5.10 31.83 4.90
CA SER A 537 5.11 31.74 6.36
C SER A 537 4.30 30.55 6.91
N SER A 538 3.75 29.70 6.03
CA SER A 538 2.94 28.54 6.41
C SER A 538 3.61 27.24 5.97
N VAL A 539 4.30 26.58 6.90
CA VAL A 539 4.97 25.28 6.70
C VAL A 539 4.05 24.16 6.17
N PRO A 540 2.78 24.00 6.63
CA PRO A 540 1.92 22.92 6.16
C PRO A 540 1.21 23.21 4.83
N ALA A 541 1.39 24.40 4.25
CA ALA A 541 0.67 24.77 3.02
C ALA A 541 1.28 24.04 1.80
N PRO A 542 0.49 23.25 1.04
CA PRO A 542 0.98 22.62 -0.17
C PRO A 542 1.15 23.67 -1.28
N GLY A 543 2.27 23.62 -2.00
CA GLY A 543 2.54 24.52 -3.11
C GLY A 543 2.68 23.82 -4.47
N LYS A 544 3.27 24.56 -5.41
CA LYS A 544 3.28 24.23 -6.84
C LYS A 544 4.68 24.01 -7.41
N GLY A 545 5.71 23.89 -6.56
CA GLY A 545 7.10 23.74 -7.01
C GLY A 545 7.30 22.60 -8.00
N ILE A 546 6.58 21.50 -7.80
CA ILE A 546 6.65 20.31 -8.64
C ILE A 546 6.20 20.55 -10.09
N LEU A 547 5.52 21.67 -10.41
CA LEU A 547 5.29 22.10 -11.80
C LEU A 547 6.60 22.16 -12.62
N GLY A 548 7.74 22.36 -11.95
CA GLY A 548 9.06 22.37 -12.57
C GLY A 548 9.42 21.10 -13.34
N SER A 549 8.78 19.95 -13.09
CA SER A 549 8.98 18.72 -13.88
C SER A 549 8.43 18.82 -15.30
N ALA A 550 7.47 19.71 -15.56
CA ALA A 550 6.90 19.98 -16.88
C ALA A 550 7.44 21.28 -17.51
N ARG A 551 8.51 21.88 -16.97
CA ARG A 551 9.06 23.14 -17.49
C ARG A 551 9.69 22.93 -18.87
N GLU A 552 9.25 23.66 -19.87
CA GLU A 552 9.88 23.68 -21.21
C GLU A 552 9.74 25.07 -21.84
N ALA A 553 10.79 25.51 -22.50
CA ALA A 553 10.78 26.72 -23.32
C ALA A 553 10.00 26.46 -24.61
N PRO A 554 9.24 27.45 -25.14
CA PRO A 554 8.60 27.32 -26.43
C PRO A 554 9.64 27.02 -27.52
N SER A 555 9.47 25.93 -28.27
CA SER A 555 10.36 25.63 -29.40
C SER A 555 9.91 26.38 -30.66
N GLY A 556 10.85 27.03 -31.34
CA GLY A 556 10.60 27.73 -32.62
C GLY A 556 10.53 26.79 -33.84
N GLY A 557 10.67 25.48 -33.64
CA GLY A 557 10.73 24.48 -34.69
C GLY A 557 10.57 23.04 -34.21
N VAL A 558 10.75 22.09 -35.12
CA VAL A 558 10.62 20.64 -34.86
C VAL A 558 11.79 20.14 -34.03
N LEU A 559 11.49 19.64 -32.83
CA LEU A 559 12.47 19.03 -31.93
C LEU A 559 12.87 17.62 -32.41
N ARG A 560 13.86 17.55 -33.30
CA ARG A 560 14.34 16.26 -33.86
C ARG A 560 14.83 15.27 -32.81
N GLN A 561 15.25 15.74 -31.63
CA GLN A 561 15.65 14.87 -30.53
C GLN A 561 14.48 14.06 -29.94
N LEU A 562 13.23 14.52 -30.06
CA LEU A 562 12.07 13.74 -29.64
C LEU A 562 11.75 12.59 -30.61
N ASP A 563 12.19 12.68 -31.87
CA ASP A 563 12.06 11.62 -32.85
C ASP A 563 13.06 10.49 -32.58
N ILE A 564 12.55 9.32 -32.21
CA ILE A 564 13.38 8.16 -31.92
C ILE A 564 14.13 7.64 -33.15
N VAL A 565 13.58 7.81 -34.36
CA VAL A 565 14.23 7.39 -35.61
C VAL A 565 15.49 8.22 -35.85
N TYR A 566 15.42 9.52 -35.56
CA TYR A 566 16.59 10.41 -35.61
C TYR A 566 17.67 9.96 -34.63
N ARG A 567 17.30 9.72 -33.36
CA ARG A 567 18.24 9.29 -32.31
C ARG A 567 18.88 7.94 -32.66
N ARG A 568 18.09 6.97 -33.13
CA ARG A 568 18.57 5.65 -33.57
C ARG A 568 19.63 5.78 -34.67
N ARG A 569 19.33 6.56 -35.71
CA ARG A 569 20.27 6.76 -36.82
C ARG A 569 21.60 7.36 -36.35
N ALA A 570 21.55 8.32 -35.42
CA ALA A 570 22.76 8.94 -34.86
C ALA A 570 23.55 7.94 -34.00
N LEU A 571 22.86 7.17 -33.15
CA LEU A 571 23.46 6.11 -32.34
C LEU A 571 24.17 5.06 -33.20
N ASP A 572 23.48 4.51 -34.21
CA ASP A 572 24.03 3.50 -35.11
C ASP A 572 25.27 3.98 -35.87
N ALA A 573 25.28 5.25 -36.28
CA ALA A 573 26.44 5.84 -36.95
C ALA A 573 27.67 5.90 -36.04
N GLN A 574 27.47 6.26 -34.77
CA GLN A 574 28.55 6.33 -33.79
C GLN A 574 28.99 4.94 -33.30
N MET A 575 28.06 4.00 -33.15
CA MET A 575 28.37 2.60 -32.83
C MET A 575 29.26 1.97 -33.92
N ARG A 576 28.96 2.17 -35.21
CA ARG A 576 29.81 1.68 -36.30
C ARG A 576 31.23 2.26 -36.26
N ALA A 577 31.37 3.54 -35.92
CA ALA A 577 32.68 4.16 -35.78
C ALA A 577 33.46 3.58 -34.59
N LEU A 578 32.76 3.29 -33.49
CA LEU A 578 33.33 2.66 -32.30
C LEU A 578 33.75 1.20 -32.55
N ASP A 579 32.97 0.44 -33.33
CA ASP A 579 33.34 -0.92 -33.74
C ASP A 579 34.60 -0.92 -34.62
N ALA A 580 34.75 0.06 -35.50
CA ALA A 580 35.97 0.24 -36.29
C ALA A 580 37.18 0.60 -35.40
N TRP A 581 36.98 1.46 -34.39
CA TRP A 581 38.01 1.75 -33.39
C TRP A 581 38.43 0.47 -32.63
N LYS A 582 37.47 -0.33 -32.15
CA LYS A 582 37.75 -1.60 -31.46
C LYS A 582 38.59 -2.54 -32.32
N ALA A 583 38.24 -2.68 -33.60
CA ALA A 583 38.97 -3.55 -34.52
C ALA A 583 40.43 -3.08 -34.70
N ALA A 584 40.66 -1.77 -34.82
CA ALA A 584 42.00 -1.20 -34.95
C ALA A 584 42.85 -1.40 -33.68
N GLU A 585 42.28 -1.18 -32.49
CA GLU A 585 42.98 -1.39 -31.21
C GLU A 585 43.34 -2.86 -30.97
N LEU A 586 42.46 -3.79 -31.34
CA LEU A 586 42.75 -5.23 -31.24
C LEU A 586 43.86 -5.66 -32.21
N GLU A 587 43.97 -5.02 -33.36
CA GLU A 587 45.07 -5.25 -34.32
C GLU A 587 46.40 -4.72 -33.78
N GLU A 588 46.40 -3.58 -33.09
CA GLU A 588 47.60 -2.96 -32.53
C GLU A 588 48.10 -3.65 -31.24
N LEU A 589 47.20 -3.95 -30.30
CA LEU A 589 47.55 -4.48 -28.98
C LEU A 589 47.64 -6.01 -28.93
N GLY A 590 47.08 -6.71 -29.91
CA GLY A 590 47.07 -8.17 -29.96
C GLY A 590 46.24 -8.81 -28.82
N PRO A 591 46.43 -10.12 -28.54
CA PRO A 591 45.60 -10.88 -27.59
C PRO A 591 45.74 -10.43 -26.14
N ASP A 592 46.89 -9.87 -25.75
CA ASP A 592 47.15 -9.45 -24.36
C ASP A 592 46.32 -8.22 -23.96
N GLY A 593 45.97 -7.35 -24.92
CA GLY A 593 45.11 -6.17 -24.69
C GLY A 593 43.61 -6.42 -24.89
N ALA A 594 43.20 -7.60 -25.35
CA ALA A 594 41.84 -7.85 -25.81
C ALA A 594 40.77 -7.60 -24.72
N ALA A 595 41.04 -8.01 -23.48
CA ALA A 595 40.12 -7.80 -22.37
C ALA A 595 39.93 -6.30 -22.02
N GLU A 596 41.01 -5.52 -22.09
CA GLU A 596 40.95 -4.07 -21.83
C GLU A 596 40.17 -3.35 -22.93
N VAL A 597 40.44 -3.70 -24.19
CA VAL A 597 39.74 -3.12 -25.35
C VAL A 597 38.25 -3.47 -25.30
N GLU A 598 37.88 -4.72 -24.97
CA GLU A 598 36.48 -5.14 -24.83
C GLU A 598 35.76 -4.35 -23.72
N ALA A 599 36.39 -4.22 -22.54
CA ALA A 599 35.83 -3.44 -21.44
C ALA A 599 35.67 -1.95 -21.81
N SER A 600 36.63 -1.38 -22.54
CA SER A 600 36.57 0.00 -23.02
C SER A 600 35.49 0.20 -24.07
N HIS A 601 35.37 -0.71 -25.04
CA HIS A 601 34.31 -0.70 -26.05
C HIS A 601 32.93 -0.75 -25.40
N LEU A 602 32.72 -1.64 -24.45
CA LEU A 602 31.44 -1.76 -23.74
C LEU A 602 31.09 -0.47 -22.96
N ARG A 603 32.08 0.14 -22.27
CA ARG A 603 31.88 1.43 -21.58
C ARG A 603 31.48 2.54 -22.56
N GLN A 604 32.14 2.62 -23.72
CA GLN A 604 31.84 3.62 -24.74
C GLN A 604 30.47 3.37 -25.39
N CYS A 605 30.10 2.12 -25.67
CA CYS A 605 28.76 1.76 -26.13
C CYS A 605 27.67 2.25 -25.17
N ARG A 606 27.84 2.02 -23.86
CA ARG A 606 26.91 2.50 -22.82
C ARG A 606 26.85 4.02 -22.76
N ALA A 607 27.98 4.71 -22.90
CA ALA A 607 28.01 6.18 -22.96
C ALA A 607 27.26 6.74 -24.19
N LEU A 608 27.37 6.08 -25.34
CA LEU A 608 26.59 6.46 -26.53
C LEU A 608 25.09 6.23 -26.33
N GLN A 609 24.70 5.13 -25.70
CA GLN A 609 23.31 4.86 -25.32
C GLN A 609 22.79 5.88 -24.30
N ASP A 610 23.62 6.36 -23.37
CA ASP A 610 23.21 7.44 -22.47
C ASP A 610 22.90 8.72 -23.25
N VAL A 611 23.77 9.13 -24.17
CA VAL A 611 23.62 10.36 -24.95
C VAL A 611 22.36 10.33 -25.83
N TRP A 612 22.09 9.21 -26.51
CA TRP A 612 21.01 9.12 -27.49
C TRP A 612 19.74 8.42 -26.99
N GLY A 613 19.84 7.65 -25.92
CA GLY A 613 18.76 6.86 -25.35
C GLY A 613 18.16 7.51 -24.11
N ASN A 614 18.98 7.62 -23.05
CA ASN A 614 18.52 7.93 -21.70
C ASN A 614 18.47 9.44 -21.40
N GLU A 615 19.50 10.18 -21.83
CA GLU A 615 19.80 11.54 -21.35
C GLU A 615 19.75 12.61 -22.45
N PHE A 616 19.27 12.29 -23.66
CA PHE A 616 19.24 13.20 -24.81
C PHE A 616 18.50 14.54 -24.55
N TRP A 617 17.59 14.55 -23.58
CA TRP A 617 16.80 15.70 -23.17
C TRP A 617 17.46 16.53 -22.06
N LYS A 618 18.45 15.96 -21.34
CA LYS A 618 19.15 16.69 -20.28
C LYS A 618 19.88 17.88 -20.90
N ARG A 619 19.82 19.04 -20.23
CA ARG A 619 20.39 20.33 -20.69
C ARG A 619 19.77 20.89 -21.98
N ASN A 620 18.66 20.34 -22.46
CA ASN A 620 17.84 20.99 -23.48
C ASN A 620 16.66 21.72 -22.81
N PRO A 621 16.60 23.07 -22.84
CA PRO A 621 15.51 23.80 -22.21
C PRO A 621 14.15 23.65 -22.91
N GLU A 622 14.12 23.17 -24.16
CA GLU A 622 12.90 22.98 -24.96
C GLU A 622 12.22 21.62 -24.68
N ILE A 623 12.85 20.72 -23.93
CA ILE A 623 12.29 19.42 -23.55
C ILE A 623 12.20 19.35 -22.03
N SER A 624 10.98 19.33 -21.49
CA SER A 624 10.79 19.19 -20.05
C SER A 624 11.25 17.83 -19.54
N PRO A 625 11.66 17.73 -18.26
CA PRO A 625 12.01 16.44 -17.64
C PRO A 625 10.92 15.37 -17.85
N LEU A 626 9.65 15.71 -17.62
CA LEU A 626 8.54 14.78 -17.77
C LEU A 626 8.36 14.34 -19.24
N ARG A 627 8.46 15.27 -20.22
CA ARG A 627 8.41 14.91 -21.65
C ARG A 627 9.60 14.05 -22.06
N GLY A 628 10.80 14.41 -21.63
CA GLY A 628 12.04 13.70 -21.92
C GLY A 628 11.99 12.26 -21.43
N SER A 629 11.61 12.06 -20.16
CA SER A 629 11.45 10.75 -19.54
C SER A 629 10.42 9.86 -20.22
N LEU A 630 9.29 10.42 -20.70
CA LEU A 630 8.33 9.67 -21.53
C LEU A 630 8.94 9.32 -22.90
N ALA A 631 9.59 10.28 -23.55
CA ALA A 631 10.13 10.13 -24.90
C ALA A 631 11.32 9.15 -25.00
N VAL A 632 12.03 8.86 -23.89
CA VAL A 632 12.98 7.71 -23.80
C VAL A 632 12.32 6.42 -24.30
N TRP A 633 11.05 6.21 -23.94
CA TRP A 633 10.27 5.01 -24.23
C TRP A 633 9.34 5.17 -25.43
N GLY A 634 9.49 6.25 -26.21
CA GLY A 634 8.59 6.57 -27.33
C GLY A 634 7.17 6.97 -26.88
N LEU A 635 7.02 7.42 -25.64
CA LEU A 635 5.74 7.85 -25.07
C LEU A 635 5.58 9.36 -25.12
N THR A 636 4.33 9.80 -25.09
CA THR A 636 3.93 11.20 -25.02
C THR A 636 3.12 11.47 -23.75
N ALA A 637 2.79 12.74 -23.51
CA ALA A 637 1.91 13.10 -22.42
C ALA A 637 0.55 12.41 -22.51
N ASP A 638 0.07 12.03 -23.70
CA ASP A 638 -1.19 11.29 -23.91
C ASP A 638 -1.13 9.82 -23.46
N ASP A 639 0.05 9.23 -23.34
CA ASP A 639 0.20 7.83 -22.94
C ASP A 639 0.13 7.62 -21.41
N ILE A 640 0.07 8.70 -20.63
CA ILE A 640 -0.17 8.62 -19.19
C ILE A 640 -1.62 8.20 -18.96
N GLY A 641 -1.83 6.99 -18.42
CA GLY A 641 -3.14 6.38 -18.26
C GLY A 641 -3.84 6.69 -16.94
N LEU A 642 -3.08 7.03 -15.88
CA LEU A 642 -3.63 7.45 -14.59
C LEU A 642 -2.67 8.39 -13.85
N ALA A 643 -3.20 9.12 -12.88
CA ALA A 643 -2.43 9.82 -11.89
C ALA A 643 -2.88 9.39 -10.48
N SER A 644 -1.96 8.82 -9.70
CA SER A 644 -2.14 8.51 -8.29
C SER A 644 -1.86 9.76 -7.47
N PHE A 645 -2.93 10.29 -6.87
CA PHE A 645 -2.93 11.53 -6.13
C PHE A 645 -2.55 11.29 -4.69
N HIS A 646 -1.82 12.25 -4.12
CA HIS A 646 -1.66 12.36 -2.68
C HIS A 646 -3.03 12.41 -1.99
N GLY A 647 -3.97 13.19 -2.52
CA GLY A 647 -5.41 13.08 -2.23
C GLY A 647 -5.74 12.87 -0.76
N THR A 648 -5.45 13.85 0.10
CA THR A 648 -5.55 13.71 1.56
C THR A 648 -6.91 14.00 2.14
N SER A 649 -7.92 14.36 1.33
CA SER A 649 -9.23 14.83 1.83
C SER A 649 -9.15 16.17 2.57
N THR A 650 -8.04 16.92 2.40
CA THR A 650 -7.94 18.30 2.86
C THR A 650 -8.36 19.26 1.75
N VAL A 651 -8.94 20.40 2.13
CA VAL A 651 -9.42 21.40 1.16
C VAL A 651 -8.26 21.94 0.30
N ALA A 652 -7.12 22.23 0.94
CA ALA A 652 -5.95 22.83 0.30
C ALA A 652 -5.21 21.87 -0.63
N ASN A 653 -4.92 20.64 -0.18
CA ASN A 653 -4.16 19.67 -0.97
C ASN A 653 -4.87 19.32 -2.26
N ASP A 654 -6.10 18.79 -2.16
CA ASP A 654 -6.78 18.16 -3.30
C ASP A 654 -7.04 19.18 -4.43
N LYS A 655 -7.31 20.43 -4.04
CA LYS A 655 -7.42 21.56 -4.97
C LYS A 655 -6.08 21.93 -5.61
N ASN A 656 -5.01 22.00 -4.82
CA ASN A 656 -3.68 22.34 -5.31
C ASN A 656 -3.17 21.27 -6.28
N GLU A 657 -3.21 20.01 -5.87
CA GLU A 657 -2.75 18.84 -6.63
C GLU A 657 -3.46 18.71 -7.97
N SER A 658 -4.80 18.82 -7.98
CA SER A 658 -5.60 18.81 -9.21
C SER A 658 -5.18 19.91 -10.19
N ARG A 659 -4.89 21.11 -9.67
CA ARG A 659 -4.46 22.25 -10.50
C ARG A 659 -3.03 22.09 -11.00
N VAL A 660 -2.15 21.50 -10.20
CA VAL A 660 -0.77 21.19 -10.59
C VAL A 660 -0.79 20.21 -11.76
N LEU A 661 -1.51 19.09 -11.62
CA LEU A 661 -1.63 18.11 -12.70
C LEU A 661 -2.23 18.74 -13.97
N ASN A 662 -3.34 19.47 -13.84
CA ASN A 662 -3.99 20.12 -14.96
C ASN A 662 -3.06 21.08 -15.71
N ALA A 663 -2.26 21.86 -14.98
CA ALA A 663 -1.28 22.77 -15.57
C ALA A 663 -0.13 22.03 -16.27
N GLN A 664 0.38 20.94 -15.70
CA GLN A 664 1.41 20.11 -16.35
C GLN A 664 0.88 19.49 -17.65
N MET A 665 -0.31 18.90 -17.62
CA MET A 665 -0.91 18.30 -18.82
C MET A 665 -1.15 19.34 -19.92
N ARG A 666 -1.62 20.54 -19.54
CA ARG A 666 -1.75 21.68 -20.47
C ARG A 666 -0.41 22.10 -21.06
N GLN A 667 0.61 22.26 -20.21
CA GLN A 667 1.96 22.65 -20.63
C GLN A 667 2.58 21.64 -21.60
N LEU A 668 2.35 20.35 -21.36
CA LEU A 668 2.85 19.27 -22.20
C LEU A 668 2.03 19.08 -23.50
N GLY A 669 0.95 19.84 -23.69
CA GLY A 669 0.09 19.73 -24.86
C GLY A 669 -0.71 18.44 -24.91
N ARG A 670 -1.11 17.88 -23.76
CA ARG A 670 -2.06 16.76 -23.67
C ARG A 670 -3.30 17.09 -24.49
N THR A 671 -3.79 16.12 -25.26
CA THR A 671 -4.93 16.32 -26.17
C THR A 671 -6.19 16.68 -25.37
N PRO A 672 -6.89 17.79 -25.66
CA PRO A 672 -8.13 18.14 -24.98
C PRO A 672 -9.18 17.03 -25.09
N GLY A 673 -9.85 16.71 -23.97
CA GLY A 673 -10.79 15.59 -23.87
C GLY A 673 -10.14 14.25 -23.52
N HIS A 674 -8.80 14.14 -23.61
CA HIS A 674 -8.06 12.95 -23.19
C HIS A 674 -7.74 13.00 -21.69
N VAL A 675 -8.78 12.83 -20.87
CA VAL A 675 -8.76 12.97 -19.41
C VAL A 675 -7.95 11.86 -18.72
N LEU A 676 -7.33 12.19 -17.59
CA LEU A 676 -6.62 11.26 -16.73
C LEU A 676 -7.43 10.94 -15.47
N PRO A 677 -7.69 9.66 -15.18
CA PRO A 677 -8.19 9.20 -13.89
C PRO A 677 -7.29 9.62 -12.73
N ALA A 678 -7.87 10.33 -11.77
CA ALA A 678 -7.27 10.64 -10.48
C ALA A 678 -7.60 9.54 -9.46
N VAL A 679 -6.61 8.73 -9.09
CA VAL A 679 -6.76 7.65 -8.10
C VAL A 679 -6.35 8.20 -6.73
N CYS A 680 -7.27 8.18 -5.76
CA CYS A 680 -7.05 8.75 -4.42
C CYS A 680 -7.09 7.68 -3.32
N GLN A 681 -6.14 6.73 -3.33
CA GLN A 681 -6.12 5.53 -2.48
C GLN A 681 -6.38 5.77 -0.98
N LYS A 682 -6.03 6.95 -0.44
CA LYS A 682 -6.24 7.31 0.98
C LYS A 682 -7.70 7.24 1.43
N TRP A 683 -8.68 7.27 0.52
CA TRP A 683 -10.08 7.03 0.88
C TRP A 683 -10.26 5.70 1.63
N LEU A 684 -9.41 4.70 1.31
CA LEU A 684 -9.40 3.37 1.88
C LEU A 684 -8.37 3.22 3.01
N THR A 685 -7.15 3.71 2.78
CA THR A 685 -5.99 3.44 3.64
C THR A 685 -5.74 4.52 4.69
N GLY A 686 -6.48 5.63 4.66
CA GLY A 686 -6.13 6.83 5.42
C GLY A 686 -4.76 7.37 5.01
N HIS A 687 -4.12 8.13 5.89
CA HIS A 687 -2.84 8.79 5.64
C HIS A 687 -1.78 8.32 6.66
N SER A 688 -0.98 7.34 6.26
CA SER A 688 0.18 6.81 7.00
C SER A 688 1.43 7.70 6.91
N LYS A 689 1.24 9.02 6.93
CA LYS A 689 2.29 10.06 6.81
C LYS A 689 3.34 9.71 5.75
N GLY A 690 4.58 9.42 6.16
CA GLY A 690 5.70 9.14 5.30
C GLY A 690 5.52 7.91 4.43
N ALA A 691 4.86 6.85 4.92
CA ALA A 691 4.63 5.60 4.20
C ALA A 691 3.56 5.69 3.11
N ALA A 692 2.75 6.75 3.11
CA ALA A 692 1.54 6.82 2.28
C ALA A 692 1.83 6.71 0.77
N ALA A 693 2.94 7.28 0.30
CA ALA A 693 3.32 7.18 -1.10
C ALA A 693 3.86 5.79 -1.48
N GLY A 694 4.33 4.99 -0.53
CA GLY A 694 4.66 3.57 -0.74
C GLY A 694 3.41 2.77 -1.13
N PHE A 695 2.32 2.91 -0.38
CA PHE A 695 1.04 2.27 -0.70
C PHE A 695 0.52 2.71 -2.08
N MET A 696 0.68 4.00 -2.39
CA MET A 696 0.25 4.57 -3.66
C MET A 696 1.05 3.97 -4.83
N LEU A 697 2.36 3.77 -4.68
CA LEU A 697 3.20 3.15 -5.70
C LEU A 697 2.80 1.68 -5.92
N ASN A 698 2.53 0.96 -4.84
CA ASN A 698 2.06 -0.42 -4.90
C ASN A 698 0.73 -0.52 -5.68
N GLY A 699 -0.22 0.39 -5.40
CA GLY A 699 -1.48 0.49 -6.14
C GLY A 699 -1.31 0.86 -7.61
N VAL A 700 -0.36 1.74 -7.95
CA VAL A 700 -0.01 2.06 -9.35
C VAL A 700 0.51 0.82 -10.07
N ILE A 701 1.45 0.10 -9.46
CA ILE A 701 2.02 -1.14 -10.02
C ILE A 701 0.94 -2.19 -10.27
N GLN A 702 0.05 -2.38 -9.30
CA GLN A 702 -1.05 -3.35 -9.41
C GLN A 702 -2.08 -2.93 -10.48
N SER A 703 -2.36 -1.62 -10.61
CA SER A 703 -3.20 -1.07 -11.68
C SER A 703 -2.58 -1.30 -13.05
N MET A 704 -1.27 -1.13 -13.18
CA MET A 704 -0.56 -1.38 -14.44
C MET A 704 -0.54 -2.87 -14.81
N ARG A 705 -0.38 -3.76 -13.83
CA ARG A 705 -0.41 -5.22 -14.02
C ARG A 705 -1.79 -5.72 -14.47
N THR A 706 -2.85 -5.18 -13.91
CA THR A 706 -4.23 -5.68 -14.11
C THR A 706 -5.02 -4.91 -15.18
N GLY A 707 -4.60 -3.68 -15.49
CA GLY A 707 -5.38 -2.72 -16.28
C GLY A 707 -6.59 -2.15 -15.52
N LEU A 708 -6.80 -2.51 -14.26
CA LEU A 708 -7.86 -1.94 -13.42
C LEU A 708 -7.42 -0.58 -12.88
N ILE A 709 -8.32 0.39 -12.89
CA ILE A 709 -8.15 1.69 -12.24
C ILE A 709 -9.18 1.78 -11.12
N PRO A 710 -8.78 1.66 -9.83
CA PRO A 710 -9.70 1.73 -8.72
C PRO A 710 -10.41 3.09 -8.60
N GLY A 711 -11.70 3.04 -8.29
CA GLY A 711 -12.48 4.24 -7.98
C GLY A 711 -12.37 4.62 -6.51
N ASN A 712 -12.46 5.92 -6.22
CA ASN A 712 -12.69 6.42 -4.87
C ASN A 712 -14.15 6.19 -4.48
N ARG A 713 -14.45 5.12 -3.72
CA ARG A 713 -15.84 4.79 -3.33
C ARG A 713 -16.47 5.85 -2.43
N ASN A 714 -15.65 6.63 -1.72
CA ASN A 714 -16.10 7.76 -0.91
C ASN A 714 -16.26 9.05 -1.71
N ALA A 715 -16.07 9.04 -3.04
CA ALA A 715 -16.36 10.17 -3.92
C ALA A 715 -17.87 10.34 -4.15
N ASP A 716 -18.57 10.73 -3.08
CA ASP A 716 -20.02 10.95 -3.05
C ASP A 716 -20.46 12.08 -4.00
N ASN A 717 -19.78 13.22 -3.92
CA ASN A 717 -19.94 14.33 -4.85
C ASN A 717 -18.62 15.10 -4.97
N ILE A 718 -18.12 15.26 -6.20
CA ILE A 718 -16.87 15.96 -6.48
C ILE A 718 -17.01 17.46 -6.20
N GLY A 719 -15.96 18.06 -5.62
CA GLY A 719 -15.92 19.51 -5.35
C GLY A 719 -16.11 20.33 -6.62
N ALA A 720 -17.05 21.29 -6.59
CA ALA A 720 -17.38 22.13 -7.75
C ALA A 720 -16.18 22.94 -8.26
N GLU A 721 -15.24 23.29 -7.38
CA GLU A 721 -14.00 23.99 -7.70
C GLU A 721 -12.98 23.17 -8.50
N LEU A 722 -13.20 21.85 -8.61
CA LEU A 722 -12.37 20.95 -9.43
C LEU A 722 -12.92 20.82 -10.86
N LYS A 723 -14.08 21.40 -11.16
CA LYS A 723 -14.69 21.39 -12.50
C LYS A 723 -13.78 22.02 -13.58
N ASP A 724 -12.95 22.99 -13.20
CA ASP A 724 -12.02 23.68 -14.11
C ASP A 724 -10.73 22.87 -14.40
N CYS A 725 -10.59 21.67 -13.82
CA CYS A 725 -9.47 20.77 -14.09
C CYS A 725 -9.80 19.87 -15.30
N ASP A 726 -9.77 20.47 -16.49
CA ASP A 726 -10.15 19.86 -17.78
C ASP A 726 -9.49 18.50 -18.09
N TYR A 727 -8.28 18.26 -17.57
CA TYR A 727 -7.50 17.05 -17.83
C TYR A 727 -7.67 15.95 -16.78
N SER A 728 -8.49 16.14 -15.75
CA SER A 728 -8.67 15.17 -14.67
C SER A 728 -10.11 14.63 -14.64
N VAL A 729 -10.24 13.33 -14.39
CA VAL A 729 -11.53 12.68 -14.09
C VAL A 729 -11.43 11.95 -12.75
N TYR A 730 -12.42 12.15 -11.89
CA TYR A 730 -12.47 11.59 -10.55
C TYR A 730 -13.45 10.42 -10.54
N LEU A 731 -12.93 9.20 -10.49
CA LEU A 731 -13.74 7.98 -10.58
C LEU A 731 -14.29 7.61 -9.21
N SER A 732 -15.59 7.29 -9.13
CA SER A 732 -16.21 6.73 -7.91
C SER A 732 -16.32 5.20 -7.93
N LYS A 733 -16.06 4.58 -9.09
CA LYS A 733 -16.12 3.13 -9.31
C LYS A 733 -14.91 2.69 -10.11
N THR A 734 -14.47 1.46 -9.84
CA THR A 734 -13.38 0.82 -10.58
C THR A 734 -13.76 0.66 -12.05
N ILE A 735 -12.79 0.90 -12.93
CA ILE A 735 -12.92 0.66 -14.38
C ILE A 735 -11.82 -0.29 -14.86
N GLN A 736 -12.15 -1.15 -15.81
CA GLN A 736 -11.17 -1.97 -16.55
C GLN A 736 -10.73 -1.20 -17.79
N THR A 737 -9.42 -1.09 -17.98
CA THR A 737 -8.80 -0.53 -19.20
C THR A 737 -8.11 -1.64 -20.01
N PRO A 738 -7.84 -1.42 -21.31
CA PRO A 738 -7.05 -2.36 -22.10
C PRO A 738 -5.58 -2.49 -21.66
N GLY A 739 -5.09 -1.55 -20.84
CA GLY A 739 -3.72 -1.49 -20.35
C GLY A 739 -3.29 -0.06 -20.02
N ILE A 740 -2.25 0.07 -19.20
CA ILE A 740 -1.76 1.36 -18.69
C ILE A 740 -0.27 1.47 -19.03
N LYS A 741 0.07 2.35 -19.97
CA LYS A 741 1.44 2.51 -20.49
C LYS A 741 2.36 3.26 -19.53
N ALA A 742 1.84 4.31 -18.92
CA ALA A 742 2.53 5.10 -17.91
C ALA A 742 1.56 5.65 -16.86
N ALA A 743 2.07 5.94 -15.67
CA ALA A 743 1.31 6.52 -14.58
C ALA A 743 2.15 7.61 -13.87
N LEU A 744 1.46 8.62 -13.35
CA LEU A 744 2.07 9.61 -12.45
C LEU A 744 1.70 9.30 -11.01
N LEU A 745 2.62 9.55 -10.09
CA LEU A 745 2.36 9.56 -8.66
C LEU A 745 2.84 10.89 -8.08
N LYS A 746 1.99 11.56 -7.31
CA LYS A 746 2.32 12.83 -6.65
C LYS A 746 2.19 12.72 -5.14
N SER A 747 3.11 13.35 -4.41
CA SER A 747 3.05 13.43 -2.95
C SER A 747 3.45 14.83 -2.48
N PHE A 748 2.78 15.34 -1.44
CA PHE A 748 3.04 16.67 -0.90
C PHE A 748 3.21 16.58 0.62
N GLY A 749 4.41 16.88 1.11
CA GLY A 749 4.76 16.91 2.51
C GLY A 749 4.85 18.32 3.08
N PHE A 750 4.66 18.43 4.40
CA PHE A 750 4.94 19.66 5.15
C PHE A 750 6.39 20.11 4.94
N GLY A 751 6.62 21.42 4.99
CA GLY A 751 7.96 21.98 4.74
C GLY A 751 8.30 22.10 3.25
N GLN A 752 7.27 22.21 2.40
CA GLN A 752 7.42 22.32 0.94
C GLN A 752 8.15 21.12 0.32
N VAL A 753 7.75 19.90 0.70
CA VAL A 753 8.33 18.69 0.09
C VAL A 753 7.36 18.16 -0.96
N GLY A 754 7.42 18.71 -2.17
CA GLY A 754 6.70 18.17 -3.32
C GLY A 754 7.48 17.03 -3.97
N GLY A 755 6.82 15.92 -4.26
CA GLY A 755 7.41 14.75 -4.94
C GLY A 755 6.58 14.29 -6.12
N GLU A 756 7.23 13.86 -7.19
CA GLU A 756 6.59 13.27 -8.38
C GLU A 756 7.40 12.08 -8.92
N LEU A 757 6.69 11.00 -9.23
CA LEU A 757 7.24 9.85 -9.94
C LEU A 757 6.49 9.65 -11.27
N LEU A 758 7.24 9.31 -12.32
CA LEU A 758 6.71 8.73 -13.55
C LEU A 758 7.05 7.24 -13.55
N ILE A 759 6.01 6.41 -13.62
CA ILE A 759 6.14 4.95 -13.73
C ILE A 759 5.78 4.55 -15.15
N VAL A 760 6.64 3.79 -15.83
CA VAL A 760 6.43 3.27 -17.19
C VAL A 760 6.29 1.76 -17.17
N HIS A 761 5.42 1.22 -18.03
CA HIS A 761 5.09 -0.19 -18.06
C HIS A 761 6.32 -1.06 -18.40
N PRO A 762 6.52 -2.21 -17.74
CA PRO A 762 7.73 -3.04 -17.88
C PRO A 762 7.97 -3.53 -19.32
N ASP A 763 6.92 -3.76 -20.11
CA ASP A 763 7.03 -4.16 -21.52
C ASP A 763 7.93 -3.23 -22.36
N TYR A 764 7.98 -1.93 -22.05
CA TYR A 764 8.82 -0.98 -22.77
C TYR A 764 10.30 -1.24 -22.55
N LEU A 765 10.68 -1.75 -21.38
CA LEU A 765 12.04 -2.21 -21.08
C LEU A 765 12.31 -3.57 -21.71
N LEU A 766 11.40 -4.54 -21.56
CA LEU A 766 11.59 -5.87 -22.14
C LEU A 766 11.69 -5.81 -23.68
N ALA A 767 11.05 -4.82 -24.30
CA ALA A 767 11.17 -4.53 -25.73
C ALA A 767 12.58 -4.12 -26.17
N THR A 768 13.43 -3.64 -25.26
CA THR A 768 14.80 -3.21 -25.58
C THR A 768 15.77 -4.38 -25.74
N LEU A 769 15.40 -5.55 -25.21
CA LEU A 769 16.21 -6.77 -25.22
C LEU A 769 16.13 -7.49 -26.56
N ASN A 770 17.20 -8.21 -26.90
CA ASN A 770 17.18 -9.16 -28.01
C ASN A 770 16.42 -10.45 -27.61
N GLU A 771 16.19 -11.33 -28.57
CA GLU A 771 15.40 -12.55 -28.37
C GLU A 771 16.04 -13.51 -27.37
N GLU A 772 17.36 -13.73 -27.47
CA GLU A 772 18.11 -14.62 -26.59
C GLU A 772 18.04 -14.17 -25.13
N THR A 773 18.40 -12.91 -24.85
CA THR A 773 18.39 -12.34 -23.50
C THR A 773 16.99 -12.32 -22.90
N LEU A 774 15.95 -12.02 -23.70
CA LEU A 774 14.56 -12.05 -23.21
C LEU A 774 14.12 -13.47 -22.84
N ASN A 775 14.49 -14.47 -23.65
CA ASN A 775 14.15 -15.86 -23.37
C ASN A 775 14.89 -16.39 -22.13
N GLU A 776 16.15 -16.03 -21.95
CA GLU A 776 16.92 -16.35 -20.73
C GLU A 776 16.32 -15.69 -19.50
N TYR A 777 15.97 -14.41 -19.58
CA TYR A 777 15.28 -13.69 -18.50
C TYR A 777 13.98 -14.38 -18.12
N ASN A 778 13.13 -14.70 -19.10
CA ASN A 778 11.85 -15.38 -18.89
C ASN A 778 12.02 -16.76 -18.24
N ALA A 779 13.10 -17.49 -18.57
CA ALA A 779 13.41 -18.76 -17.94
C ALA A 779 13.80 -18.59 -16.46
N ARG A 780 14.65 -17.60 -16.14
CA ARG A 780 15.04 -17.30 -14.75
C ARG A 780 13.85 -16.80 -13.92
N LEU A 781 13.03 -15.92 -14.49
CA LEU A 781 11.83 -15.37 -13.86
C LEU A 781 10.86 -16.46 -13.38
N ARG A 782 10.60 -17.48 -14.22
CA ARG A 782 9.77 -18.64 -13.83
C ARG A 782 10.34 -19.40 -12.64
N GLY A 783 11.67 -19.51 -12.56
CA GLY A 783 12.35 -20.12 -11.42
C GLY A 783 12.18 -19.29 -10.14
N CYS A 784 12.27 -17.96 -10.24
CA CYS A 784 12.07 -17.05 -9.12
C CYS A 784 10.61 -17.07 -8.62
N ASP A 785 9.63 -17.07 -9.53
CA ASP A 785 8.20 -17.16 -9.24
C ASP A 785 7.86 -18.43 -8.44
N ALA A 786 8.36 -19.59 -8.90
CA ALA A 786 8.17 -20.86 -8.19
C ALA A 786 8.79 -20.86 -6.79
N ARG A 787 9.97 -20.24 -6.59
CA ARG A 787 10.61 -20.12 -5.26
C ARG A 787 9.81 -19.20 -4.32
N ALA A 788 9.36 -18.05 -4.82
CA ALA A 788 8.57 -17.10 -4.05
C ALA A 788 7.20 -17.68 -3.65
N LEU A 789 6.53 -18.37 -4.56
CA LEU A 789 5.27 -19.06 -4.28
C LEU A 789 5.46 -20.12 -3.19
N ARG A 790 6.51 -20.96 -3.33
CA ARG A 790 6.82 -21.97 -2.33
C ARG A 790 7.13 -21.36 -0.96
N TYR A 791 7.85 -20.25 -0.93
CA TYR A 791 8.16 -19.50 0.29
C TYR A 791 6.88 -19.11 1.02
N TRP A 792 5.94 -18.48 0.32
CA TRP A 792 4.69 -18.00 0.92
C TRP A 792 3.81 -19.15 1.41
N GLN A 793 3.68 -20.22 0.62
CA GLN A 793 2.93 -21.40 1.02
C GLN A 793 3.53 -22.07 2.26
N ASP A 794 4.86 -22.23 2.32
CA ASP A 794 5.55 -22.79 3.49
C ASP A 794 5.36 -21.92 4.75
N VAL A 795 5.20 -20.60 4.59
CA VAL A 795 4.89 -19.68 5.69
C VAL A 795 3.47 -19.88 6.21
N LEU A 796 2.48 -19.88 5.33
CA LEU A 796 1.07 -20.03 5.71
C LEU A 796 0.80 -21.36 6.45
N VAL A 797 1.44 -22.45 6.00
CA VAL A 797 1.29 -23.77 6.64
C VAL A 797 2.17 -23.97 7.88
N GLY A 798 3.03 -23.00 8.22
CA GLY A 798 3.91 -23.05 9.39
C GLY A 798 5.17 -23.91 9.23
N ASN A 799 5.58 -24.24 8.00
CA ASN A 799 6.84 -24.94 7.72
C ASN A 799 8.07 -24.02 7.80
N ARG A 800 7.86 -22.70 7.75
CA ARG A 800 8.91 -21.68 7.71
C ARG A 800 8.41 -20.36 8.34
N PRO A 801 9.23 -19.62 9.11
CA PRO A 801 8.88 -18.26 9.52
C PRO A 801 8.93 -17.28 8.34
N PHE A 802 8.02 -16.30 8.29
CA PHE A 802 8.01 -15.31 7.21
C PHE A 802 9.28 -14.47 7.19
N VAL A 803 9.66 -13.90 8.33
CA VAL A 803 10.90 -13.16 8.55
C VAL A 803 11.94 -14.11 9.12
N GLN A 804 13.06 -14.24 8.43
CA GLN A 804 14.19 -15.06 8.84
C GLN A 804 15.37 -14.17 9.24
N VAL A 805 15.49 -13.90 10.54
CA VAL A 805 16.59 -13.12 11.09
C VAL A 805 17.92 -13.85 10.88
N LYS A 806 18.91 -13.14 10.33
CA LYS A 806 20.27 -13.65 10.12
C LYS A 806 21.06 -13.57 11.42
N SER A 807 21.78 -14.65 11.74
CA SER A 807 22.63 -14.72 12.93
C SER A 807 24.07 -14.28 12.70
N SER A 808 24.51 -14.21 11.43
CA SER A 808 25.87 -13.82 11.07
C SER A 808 25.94 -13.20 9.66
N PRO A 809 26.95 -12.36 9.37
CA PRO A 809 27.27 -11.93 8.01
C PRO A 809 27.56 -13.12 7.08
N PRO A 810 27.54 -12.91 5.74
CA PRO A 810 27.88 -13.95 4.76
C PRO A 810 29.40 -14.25 4.68
N TYR A 811 30.23 -13.50 5.41
CA TYR A 811 31.68 -13.67 5.50
C TYR A 811 32.13 -13.83 6.95
N THR A 812 33.24 -14.51 7.20
CA THR A 812 33.83 -14.61 8.55
C THR A 812 34.60 -13.34 8.92
N PRO A 813 34.90 -13.09 10.21
CA PRO A 813 35.72 -11.95 10.62
C PRO A 813 37.09 -11.89 9.92
N GLU A 814 37.67 -13.04 9.58
CA GLU A 814 38.95 -13.12 8.86
C GLU A 814 38.81 -12.74 7.37
N GLN A 815 37.65 -13.00 6.77
CA GLN A 815 37.36 -12.69 5.37
C GLN A 815 36.85 -11.25 5.17
N GLU A 816 36.36 -10.59 6.22
CA GLU A 816 35.65 -9.31 6.14
C GLU A 816 36.44 -8.26 5.36
N GLN A 817 37.70 -8.04 5.70
CA GLN A 817 38.53 -7.04 5.02
C GLN A 817 38.75 -7.38 3.55
N ASP A 818 39.04 -8.64 3.23
CA ASP A 818 39.31 -9.08 1.86
C ASP A 818 38.04 -8.97 0.99
N VAL A 819 36.90 -9.38 1.52
CA VAL A 819 35.60 -9.26 0.84
C VAL A 819 35.25 -7.79 0.60
N LEU A 820 35.44 -6.91 1.58
CA LEU A 820 35.11 -5.49 1.43
C LEU A 820 36.02 -4.74 0.44
N LEU A 821 37.27 -5.19 0.27
CA LEU A 821 38.25 -4.55 -0.62
C LEU A 821 38.25 -5.12 -2.04
N ASP A 822 37.79 -6.35 -2.25
CA ASP A 822 37.69 -6.98 -3.57
C ASP A 822 36.31 -6.77 -4.21
N PRO A 823 36.17 -5.84 -5.19
CA PRO A 823 34.88 -5.59 -5.86
C PRO A 823 34.38 -6.80 -6.69
N THR A 824 35.21 -7.82 -6.90
CA THR A 824 34.87 -9.04 -7.62
C THR A 824 34.42 -10.19 -6.71
N ALA A 825 34.57 -10.06 -5.38
CA ALA A 825 34.12 -11.05 -4.42
C ALA A 825 32.60 -11.28 -4.55
N ARG A 826 32.19 -12.55 -4.64
CA ARG A 826 30.78 -12.97 -4.71
C ARG A 826 30.52 -14.11 -3.76
N ALA A 827 29.30 -14.17 -3.21
CA ALA A 827 28.86 -15.27 -2.39
C ALA A 827 28.49 -16.49 -3.24
N HIS A 828 28.64 -17.68 -2.67
CA HIS A 828 28.24 -18.95 -3.25
C HIS A 828 27.28 -19.67 -2.31
N TYR A 829 26.31 -20.38 -2.89
CA TYR A 829 25.40 -21.21 -2.10
C TYR A 829 26.13 -22.46 -1.61
N ASP A 830 26.26 -22.61 -0.29
CA ASP A 830 26.78 -23.83 0.32
C ASP A 830 25.63 -24.82 0.58
N PRO A 831 25.55 -25.95 -0.15
CA PRO A 831 24.48 -26.93 0.01
C PRO A 831 24.52 -27.66 1.37
N LYS A 832 25.65 -27.65 2.10
CA LYS A 832 25.76 -28.30 3.41
C LYS A 832 25.11 -27.46 4.50
N THR A 833 25.43 -26.16 4.53
CA THR A 833 24.87 -25.22 5.51
C THR A 833 23.54 -24.61 5.06
N ARG A 834 23.19 -24.74 3.76
CA ARG A 834 22.03 -24.11 3.11
C ARG A 834 22.04 -22.59 3.24
N GLN A 835 23.23 -21.99 3.14
CA GLN A 835 23.46 -20.55 3.28
C GLN A 835 24.37 -20.05 2.17
N TYR A 836 24.23 -18.77 1.82
CA TYR A 836 25.18 -18.08 0.96
C TYR A 836 26.38 -17.59 1.77
N ARG A 837 27.60 -17.92 1.32
CA ARG A 837 28.86 -17.55 1.98
C ARG A 837 29.95 -17.14 0.97
N PHE A 838 30.89 -16.32 1.40
CA PHE A 838 32.07 -15.93 0.63
C PHE A 838 33.22 -16.93 0.74
#